data_AF-A0A954GNM8-F1
#
_entry.id   AF-A0A954GNM8-F1
#
_cell.length_a   1.000
_cell.length_b   1.000
_cell.length_c   1.000
_cell.angle_alpha   90.00
_cell.angle_beta   90.00
_cell.angle_gamma   90.00
#
_symmetry.space_group_name_H-M   'P 1'
#
loop_
_entity.id
_entity.type
_entity.pdbx_description
1 polymer ?
#
loop_
_entity_poly.entity_id
_entity_poly.type
_entity_poly.pdbx_seq_one_letter_code
_entity_poly.pdbx_strand_id
1 'polypeptide(L)'
;MFWLFRLNALVRQFASLRSTPTHRRDETFHVPLWLEAAEPRIVLDAAAALVGGELLITGDAGTVIDDDVTLAVFDDGMGHEFLQILYHGTPIDIDLGMGMSPVTDLPISDITAGRIQIDLGTGDDALHLQIPSAAPLGSGLEVIVHDGDGIDTVDIETSTSILDIEGTRLNIESDRISFDGAFMETLLDVDFQLTGELSLQSDLDLSTGGGDFLLLGDVHSASGNNVFIETCGGLLSIDGMLGDIGQELGTVNLDADVGALSVGDVLASGDVSLTSFQINLHGDVSGNDLLFAGDVLAHDSLDLTAAGEINAAASIFRPAVDGLYLNFAAAGDIHLGGLEVNLGTLPVASFGDVDILSGNDFTLGQSEISGALTVGDLDGTTEFLGSLSAGSVHVLEEAILNGDVTAIAEQSYGALLLNQDVLLTAQDVTVSGEVASALGLFRSLTINTTGQVELNSTAPLGSGRELGALNISGFQQLEILGPTAVQGSIDLNGQMILLDGNISTGSGGNLSIDNAGQLVIGNAAVFTLDGALDQIGSGAVSLGGDIATNDAAIDFNGPVTLTDDVSLETGATGASITFHNTLDDVAAQAHSLGLNAGTAGDITFTMNVGLVQELGVVNVTLARDVFLLGQFLAVAFHQLDGTGTTHVDGALVTSGSSSVIIATNDIEVTGRVESQSTGSILLLAANDVTLTGSAEVVSDAGDIQLIADSDMVCDGTSGAVTMADGAFVMSQTGSIEVRADETILVSSLSTGHAGGPAISVTSKNGQVLDAGDTDIDLIANSAGAVVAVTSQFGTGSGNALETNVDTFAGAVTDVGLLEIHDIGDINIAAAQTTDGNILIEVDGSLQAANASISPGTGTSDLQIIAVGDIDLGTLGNALATTDGDNIDLQAGGIITLPDAGVNVGSGNLSLQGDTDIVDPLGRDLGLLVAQNLQLQTAATGGNLTLQTHVDALIIDLTTAISGTGVSVVEQDAVQIQSIATNNGNISVTAADGSAGDLTVHSIDAGTADVSLTISNNPGAIVDGSETVVDIVAGTLTLVSHDGIGNGNPLELQVNQLNAENLVSGNVDLHNTGDLEIERAVQSGAGDLNVIVDGTLTILPAMTMVPNVSVTSGNLHLQTTGLAHDIQVEGHVASTSGNIQIESANDLAVSSTGTIASGADLTLSSTANTTISGMASSSGGNVVIDAAATLQVTGTGSVITDTGLLRQATTTGDVQIDGAVSSNTGPIQVNSGSNLHIWGTGSITSAGPISLTSTSDLTVNDGG
;
A
#
# COMPACT_ATOMS: atom_id res chain seq x y z
N MET A 1 41.25 34.54 32.55
CA MET A 1 42.20 35.51 33.16
C MET A 1 41.59 36.91 33.02
N PHE A 2 41.43 37.70 34.10
CA PHE A 2 40.65 38.97 34.16
C PHE A 2 39.13 38.81 33.93
N TRP A 3 38.22 39.59 34.53
CA TRP A 3 38.20 40.43 35.76
C TRP A 3 36.71 40.53 36.17
N LEU A 4 36.26 40.11 37.35
CA LEU A 4 36.41 40.76 38.67
C LEU A 4 35.82 42.19 38.74
N PHE A 5 34.73 42.39 39.51
CA PHE A 5 34.65 43.34 40.65
C PHE A 5 33.25 43.35 41.34
N ARG A 6 33.20 42.94 42.63
CA ARG A 6 32.63 43.63 43.83
C ARG A 6 31.21 44.28 43.76
N LEU A 7 30.40 44.35 44.83
CA LEU A 7 30.78 44.85 46.17
C LEU A 7 29.69 44.61 47.26
N ASN A 8 29.92 43.64 48.16
CA ASN A 8 30.16 43.85 49.61
C ASN A 8 29.23 44.79 50.45
N ALA A 9 28.65 44.25 51.56
CA ALA A 9 28.88 44.73 52.97
C ALA A 9 27.66 44.90 53.93
N LEU A 10 27.85 44.41 55.18
CA LEU A 10 27.37 44.92 56.49
C LEU A 10 25.84 44.85 56.86
N VAL A 11 25.35 44.73 58.13
CA VAL A 11 25.82 44.15 59.44
C VAL A 11 24.89 44.55 60.62
N ARG A 12 24.87 43.75 61.73
CA ARG A 12 24.18 43.98 63.06
C ARG A 12 22.62 43.89 63.01
N GLN A 13 21.86 43.68 64.09
CA GLN A 13 22.12 43.52 65.56
C GLN A 13 20.99 42.63 66.16
N PHE A 14 21.20 41.52 66.89
CA PHE A 14 21.66 41.32 68.29
C PHE A 14 20.70 41.75 69.44
N ALA A 15 20.45 40.82 70.40
CA ALA A 15 19.67 40.89 71.68
C ALA A 15 18.23 40.30 71.59
N SER A 16 17.62 39.63 72.60
CA SER A 16 17.99 39.26 74.00
C SER A 16 16.91 38.31 74.62
N LEU A 17 17.08 37.40 75.61
CA LEU A 17 18.23 36.82 76.38
C LEU A 17 17.73 35.69 77.35
N ARG A 18 18.55 34.65 77.60
CA ARG A 18 18.57 33.68 78.77
C ARG A 18 17.49 32.57 78.80
N SER A 19 17.70 31.41 79.47
CA SER A 19 18.75 30.95 80.43
C SER A 19 19.12 29.46 80.19
N THR A 20 20.36 29.06 79.86
CA THR A 20 21.61 28.88 80.66
C THR A 20 21.59 27.79 81.75
N PRO A 21 22.73 27.11 82.05
CA PRO A 21 24.13 27.29 81.60
C PRO A 21 24.60 26.11 80.69
N THR A 22 25.79 25.47 80.64
CA THR A 22 27.13 25.44 81.33
C THR A 22 28.10 24.61 80.44
N HIS A 23 29.45 24.68 80.40
CA HIS A 23 30.49 25.57 80.98
C HIS A 23 31.88 25.38 80.29
N ARG A 24 32.56 26.48 79.90
CA ARG A 24 34.04 26.63 79.65
C ARG A 24 34.70 25.92 78.44
N ARG A 25 35.33 26.63 77.47
CA ARG A 25 36.66 27.35 77.41
C ARG A 25 37.77 26.45 76.78
N ASP A 26 38.81 26.92 76.08
CA ASP A 26 39.19 28.23 75.48
C ASP A 26 40.38 28.00 74.49
N GLU A 27 40.58 28.92 73.53
CA GLU A 27 41.87 29.35 72.92
C GLU A 27 42.78 28.38 72.08
N THR A 28 42.71 28.58 70.75
CA THR A 28 43.82 28.85 69.77
C THR A 28 45.14 28.06 69.70
N PHE A 29 45.57 27.75 68.46
CA PHE A 29 46.99 27.64 68.06
C PHE A 29 47.25 28.19 66.63
N HIS A 30 48.53 28.29 66.21
CA HIS A 30 48.97 28.79 64.90
C HIS A 30 50.15 27.94 64.33
N VAL A 31 50.10 27.62 63.02
CA VAL A 31 51.11 27.87 61.95
C VAL A 31 52.62 27.90 62.37
N PRO A 32 53.60 27.23 61.69
CA PRO A 32 53.68 26.94 60.23
C PRO A 32 54.26 25.58 59.71
N LEU A 33 53.93 25.29 58.44
CA LEU A 33 54.75 24.74 57.31
C LEU A 33 56.23 24.34 57.57
N TRP A 34 56.77 23.24 57.01
CA TRP A 34 57.07 23.04 55.56
C TRP A 34 57.41 21.56 55.22
N LEU A 35 56.98 21.10 54.03
CA LEU A 35 57.50 20.02 53.16
C LEU A 35 58.10 18.71 53.74
N GLU A 36 57.54 17.58 53.29
CA GLU A 36 58.34 16.46 52.78
C GLU A 36 57.82 16.08 51.36
N ALA A 37 58.41 15.08 50.70
CA ALA A 37 58.36 14.93 49.24
C ALA A 37 57.13 14.17 48.70
N ALA A 38 56.96 14.23 47.37
CA ALA A 38 55.88 13.58 46.64
C ALA A 38 56.01 12.05 46.59
N GLU A 39 54.95 11.38 47.01
CA GLU A 39 54.52 10.04 46.59
C GLU A 39 52.99 10.11 46.38
N PRO A 40 52.41 9.32 45.47
CA PRO A 40 52.68 9.37 44.02
C PRO A 40 51.79 10.41 43.31
N ARG A 41 51.72 10.37 41.97
CA ARG A 41 50.46 10.74 41.31
C ARG A 41 49.48 9.62 41.65
N ILE A 42 48.28 9.93 42.16
CA ILE A 42 47.16 8.99 41.98
C ILE A 42 47.08 8.73 40.48
N VAL A 43 47.15 7.46 40.11
CA VAL A 43 46.94 7.03 38.73
C VAL A 43 45.43 7.13 38.50
N LEU A 44 44.99 7.42 37.28
CA LEU A 44 43.58 7.21 36.96
C LEU A 44 43.46 5.69 36.90
N ASP A 45 43.02 5.06 37.99
CA ASP A 45 43.07 3.61 38.14
C ASP A 45 41.89 2.91 37.41
N ALA A 46 40.88 3.68 36.98
CA ALA A 46 39.99 3.32 35.87
C ALA A 46 40.80 3.02 34.59
N ALA A 47 40.92 1.73 34.25
CA ALA A 47 41.69 1.25 33.11
C ALA A 47 40.77 0.79 31.96
N ALA A 48 40.90 1.40 30.79
CA ALA A 48 40.18 1.02 29.58
C ALA A 48 41.12 0.37 28.55
N ALA A 49 40.73 -0.80 28.03
CA ALA A 49 41.52 -1.53 27.04
C ALA A 49 40.66 -2.35 26.07
N LEU A 50 41.08 -2.44 24.81
CA LEU A 50 40.44 -3.30 23.81
C LEU A 50 41.07 -4.70 23.89
N VAL A 51 40.39 -5.64 24.53
CA VAL A 51 40.90 -6.98 24.83
C VAL A 51 40.19 -8.02 23.96
N GLY A 52 40.87 -8.49 22.91
CA GLY A 52 40.33 -9.53 22.02
C GLY A 52 39.28 -9.05 21.01
N GLY A 53 38.92 -7.76 21.04
CA GLY A 53 37.84 -7.16 20.24
C GLY A 53 36.68 -6.62 21.09
N GLU A 54 36.67 -6.97 22.38
CA GLU A 54 35.74 -6.47 23.40
C GLU A 54 36.38 -5.25 24.10
N LEU A 55 35.60 -4.22 24.41
CA LEU A 55 36.07 -3.07 25.19
C LEU A 55 35.85 -3.36 26.68
N LEU A 56 36.93 -3.45 27.44
CA LEU A 56 36.89 -3.69 28.89
C LEU A 56 37.31 -2.43 29.65
N ILE A 57 36.52 -2.08 30.66
CA ILE A 57 36.73 -0.94 31.57
C ILE A 57 36.65 -1.46 33.01
N THR A 58 37.65 -1.19 33.85
CA THR A 58 37.71 -1.68 35.23
C THR A 58 38.15 -0.60 36.22
N GLY A 59 37.44 -0.46 37.34
CA GLY A 59 37.87 0.33 38.51
C GLY A 59 38.97 -0.33 39.35
N ASP A 60 39.28 0.24 40.53
CA ASP A 60 40.27 -0.34 41.46
C ASP A 60 39.69 -1.53 42.27
N ALA A 61 40.53 -2.54 42.47
CA ALA A 61 40.24 -3.71 43.30
C ALA A 61 41.05 -3.72 44.61
N GLY A 62 41.66 -2.59 44.99
CA GLY A 62 42.61 -2.45 46.08
C GLY A 62 42.21 -1.48 47.20
N THR A 63 41.39 -0.46 46.89
CA THR A 63 41.12 0.66 47.79
C THR A 63 39.77 1.30 47.48
N VAL A 64 38.90 1.41 48.50
CA VAL A 64 37.60 2.12 48.39
C VAL A 64 37.85 3.58 47.98
N ILE A 65 37.47 3.92 46.76
CA ILE A 65 37.64 5.22 46.11
C ILE A 65 36.41 5.43 45.24
N ASP A 66 35.55 6.37 45.63
CA ASP A 66 34.39 6.81 44.88
C ASP A 66 34.82 7.37 43.51
N ASP A 67 34.45 6.68 42.43
CA ASP A 67 34.82 6.95 41.03
C ASP A 67 33.62 7.47 40.20
N ASP A 68 33.91 8.40 39.27
CA ASP A 68 32.95 9.05 38.36
C ASP A 68 33.39 8.77 36.92
N VAL A 69 32.59 8.01 36.17
CA VAL A 69 32.90 7.53 34.81
C VAL A 69 31.77 7.90 33.84
N THR A 70 32.10 8.61 32.76
CA THR A 70 31.18 8.84 31.64
C THR A 70 31.65 8.10 30.40
N LEU A 71 30.79 7.27 29.81
CA LEU A 71 30.90 6.89 28.39
C LEU A 71 30.12 7.92 27.59
N ALA A 72 30.84 8.72 26.79
CA ALA A 72 30.25 9.73 25.92
C ALA A 72 30.40 9.31 24.45
N VAL A 73 29.32 9.44 23.67
CA VAL A 73 29.31 9.14 22.23
C VAL A 73 29.18 10.42 21.42
N PHE A 74 29.88 10.50 20.30
CA PHE A 74 29.71 11.58 19.32
C PHE A 74 29.94 11.13 17.88
N ASP A 75 29.12 11.61 16.96
CA ASP A 75 29.36 11.57 15.51
C ASP A 75 30.37 12.66 15.09
N ASP A 76 31.21 12.38 14.09
CA ASP A 76 32.08 13.39 13.45
C ASP A 76 31.35 14.30 12.45
N GLY A 77 30.05 14.05 12.22
CA GLY A 77 29.18 14.75 11.30
C GLY A 77 29.14 14.12 9.90
N MET A 78 29.65 12.89 9.76
CA MET A 78 29.60 12.10 8.52
C MET A 78 28.97 10.70 8.74
N GLY A 79 28.35 10.44 9.90
CA GLY A 79 27.78 9.13 10.24
C GLY A 79 28.83 8.15 10.77
N HIS A 80 29.84 8.65 11.48
CA HIS A 80 30.89 7.87 12.11
C HIS A 80 30.93 8.17 13.60
N GLU A 81 30.37 7.27 14.42
CA GLU A 81 30.39 7.41 15.87
C GLU A 81 31.73 7.01 16.51
N PHE A 82 32.12 7.81 17.49
CA PHE A 82 33.28 7.58 18.35
C PHE A 82 32.83 7.58 19.82
N LEU A 83 33.38 6.63 20.57
CA LEU A 83 33.22 6.50 22.01
C LEU A 83 34.44 7.12 22.72
N GLN A 84 34.20 8.02 23.68
CA GLN A 84 35.21 8.58 24.56
C GLN A 84 34.85 8.27 26.01
N ILE A 85 35.84 7.79 26.77
CA ILE A 85 35.67 7.52 28.20
C ILE A 85 36.26 8.69 28.98
N LEU A 86 35.44 9.33 29.82
CA LEU A 86 35.84 10.41 30.71
C LEU A 86 35.81 9.90 32.15
N TYR A 87 36.90 10.09 32.86
CA TYR A 87 37.01 9.82 34.29
C TYR A 87 37.05 11.15 35.04
N HIS A 88 36.11 11.36 35.98
CA HIS A 88 35.88 12.65 36.66
C HIS A 88 35.80 13.83 35.68
N GLY A 89 35.07 13.64 34.57
CA GLY A 89 34.97 14.61 33.47
C GLY A 89 36.27 14.89 32.70
N THR A 90 37.26 13.98 32.75
CA THR A 90 38.53 14.10 31.99
C THR A 90 38.80 12.86 31.13
N PRO A 91 39.01 13.01 29.80
CA PRO A 91 39.24 11.86 28.91
C PRO A 91 40.47 11.02 29.27
N ILE A 92 40.34 9.70 29.17
CA ILE A 92 41.41 8.73 29.44
C ILE A 92 41.97 8.09 28.16
N ASP A 93 43.20 7.56 28.22
CA ASP A 93 43.86 6.85 27.13
C ASP A 93 43.40 5.36 27.11
N ILE A 94 42.71 4.93 26.06
CA ILE A 94 42.29 3.53 25.85
C ILE A 94 43.45 2.72 25.24
N ASP A 95 43.90 1.64 25.89
CA ASP A 95 44.94 0.77 25.35
C ASP A 95 44.39 -0.20 24.29
N LEU A 96 44.68 0.09 23.02
CA LEU A 96 44.38 -0.78 21.87
C LEU A 96 45.20 -2.09 21.85
N GLY A 97 46.12 -2.26 22.80
CA GLY A 97 46.92 -3.46 22.95
C GLY A 97 47.98 -3.64 21.86
N MET A 98 48.62 -4.82 21.87
CA MET A 98 49.62 -5.28 20.90
C MET A 98 50.82 -4.35 20.60
N GLY A 99 51.00 -3.25 21.34
CA GLY A 99 52.02 -2.23 21.10
C GLY A 99 51.62 -1.15 20.11
N MET A 100 50.33 -0.95 19.89
CA MET A 100 49.78 0.26 19.25
C MET A 100 49.90 1.47 20.22
N SER A 101 49.64 2.68 19.72
CA SER A 101 49.47 3.84 20.62
C SER A 101 48.06 3.83 21.19
N PRO A 102 47.86 4.19 22.47
CA PRO A 102 46.53 4.47 23.00
C PRO A 102 45.82 5.61 22.25
N VAL A 103 44.50 5.64 22.36
CA VAL A 103 43.61 6.67 21.79
C VAL A 103 42.64 7.17 22.85
N THR A 104 42.24 8.44 22.80
CA THR A 104 41.17 8.98 23.68
C THR A 104 39.78 8.77 23.10
N ASP A 105 39.70 8.58 21.79
CA ASP A 105 38.47 8.52 21.00
C ASP A 105 38.53 7.22 20.19
N LEU A 106 37.63 6.27 20.46
CA LEU A 106 37.59 4.94 19.84
C LEU A 106 36.45 4.89 18.82
N PRO A 107 36.69 4.61 17.52
CA PRO A 107 35.60 4.40 16.57
C PRO A 107 34.75 3.20 16.99
N ILE A 108 33.41 3.31 16.97
CA ILE A 108 32.54 2.22 17.44
C ILE A 108 32.78 0.90 16.66
N SER A 109 33.16 1.02 15.37
CA SER A 109 33.53 -0.11 14.51
C SER A 109 34.80 -0.88 14.92
N ASP A 110 35.64 -0.33 15.80
CA ASP A 110 36.82 -1.05 16.32
C ASP A 110 36.46 -2.02 17.46
N ILE A 111 35.25 -1.94 18.03
CA ILE A 111 34.69 -2.91 19.00
C ILE A 111 34.18 -4.16 18.24
N THR A 112 35.10 -4.80 17.52
CA THR A 112 34.84 -5.89 16.55
C THR A 112 34.24 -7.17 17.12
N ALA A 113 34.09 -7.29 18.45
CA ALA A 113 33.37 -8.39 19.09
C ALA A 113 31.93 -8.02 19.53
N GLY A 114 31.49 -6.77 19.32
CA GLY A 114 30.15 -6.30 19.68
C GLY A 114 29.89 -6.20 21.19
N ARG A 115 30.92 -6.23 22.04
CA ARG A 115 30.76 -6.21 23.51
C ARG A 115 31.52 -5.05 24.17
N ILE A 116 30.84 -4.37 25.08
CA ILE A 116 31.42 -3.47 26.07
C ILE A 116 31.19 -4.09 27.46
N GLN A 117 32.22 -4.15 28.29
CA GLN A 117 32.13 -4.66 29.66
C GLN A 117 32.74 -3.65 30.65
N ILE A 118 31.99 -3.33 31.69
CA ILE A 118 32.33 -2.36 32.73
C ILE A 118 32.24 -3.05 34.09
N ASP A 119 33.26 -2.87 34.93
CA ASP A 119 33.40 -3.44 36.28
C ASP A 119 33.70 -2.26 37.22
N LEU A 120 32.72 -1.88 38.06
CA LEU A 120 32.75 -0.64 38.85
C LEU A 120 33.84 -0.69 39.94
N GLY A 121 33.91 -1.79 40.68
CA GLY A 121 35.04 -2.08 41.59
C GLY A 121 34.72 -1.89 43.07
N THR A 122 35.26 -0.83 43.69
CA THR A 122 35.07 -0.57 45.13
C THR A 122 35.04 0.94 45.43
N GLY A 123 33.85 1.47 45.72
CA GLY A 123 33.62 2.89 46.03
C GLY A 123 32.16 3.12 46.42
N ASP A 124 31.66 4.36 46.33
CA ASP A 124 30.23 4.63 46.12
C ASP A 124 30.17 5.19 44.68
N ASP A 125 30.16 4.31 43.67
CA ASP A 125 30.61 4.65 42.30
C ASP A 125 29.49 5.12 41.36
N ALA A 126 29.83 6.00 40.40
CA ALA A 126 28.87 6.59 39.47
C ALA A 126 29.28 6.36 38.00
N LEU A 127 28.43 5.67 37.25
CA LEU A 127 28.56 5.44 35.81
C LEU A 127 27.47 6.19 35.05
N HIS A 128 27.87 7.07 34.13
CA HIS A 128 26.99 7.72 33.17
C HIS A 128 27.21 7.10 31.78
N LEU A 129 26.19 6.42 31.25
CA LEU A 129 26.28 5.55 30.08
C LEU A 129 25.48 6.11 28.91
N GLN A 130 26.15 6.76 27.94
CA GLN A 130 25.56 7.07 26.64
C GLN A 130 25.64 5.86 25.71
N ILE A 131 24.49 5.38 25.23
CA ILE A 131 24.40 4.31 24.24
C ILE A 131 24.70 4.90 22.84
N PRO A 132 25.56 4.26 22.00
CA PRO A 132 25.74 4.66 20.61
C PRO A 132 24.46 4.49 19.79
N SER A 133 24.31 5.25 18.70
CA SER A 133 23.16 5.17 17.79
C SER A 133 23.32 4.16 16.64
N ALA A 134 24.52 3.56 16.46
CA ALA A 134 24.78 2.60 15.38
C ALA A 134 25.53 1.31 15.81
N ALA A 135 25.04 0.16 15.36
CA ALA A 135 25.63 -1.16 15.62
C ALA A 135 27.01 -1.36 14.93
N PRO A 136 27.97 -2.08 15.57
CA PRO A 136 29.19 -2.53 14.90
C PRO A 136 28.92 -3.54 13.76
N LEU A 137 28.89 -3.05 12.52
CA LEU A 137 28.96 -3.85 11.29
C LEU A 137 27.85 -4.91 11.09
N GLY A 138 26.62 -4.65 11.57
CA GLY A 138 25.47 -5.53 11.34
C GLY A 138 25.40 -6.73 12.30
N SER A 139 25.90 -6.55 13.52
CA SER A 139 25.60 -7.40 14.68
C SER A 139 25.33 -6.50 15.89
N GLY A 140 24.25 -6.76 16.61
CA GLY A 140 23.81 -5.96 17.76
C GLY A 140 24.87 -5.81 18.86
N LEU A 141 24.73 -4.75 19.66
CA LEU A 141 25.68 -4.37 20.70
C LEU A 141 25.27 -5.01 22.05
N GLU A 142 26.22 -5.64 22.75
CA GLU A 142 26.02 -6.20 24.09
C GLU A 142 26.81 -5.37 25.12
N VAL A 143 26.11 -4.60 25.95
CA VAL A 143 26.71 -3.79 27.03
C VAL A 143 26.47 -4.49 28.36
N ILE A 144 27.55 -4.76 29.09
CA ILE A 144 27.51 -5.40 30.41
C ILE A 144 28.13 -4.46 31.45
N VAL A 145 27.38 -4.19 32.52
CA VAL A 145 27.87 -3.51 33.73
C VAL A 145 27.80 -4.50 34.91
N HIS A 146 28.89 -4.58 35.68
CA HIS A 146 28.98 -5.37 36.90
C HIS A 146 29.12 -4.47 38.14
N ASP A 147 28.31 -4.77 39.14
CA ASP A 147 28.18 -4.11 40.45
C ASP A 147 29.41 -4.28 41.35
N GLY A 148 29.69 -3.30 42.22
CA GLY A 148 30.88 -3.23 43.08
C GLY A 148 30.68 -3.63 44.56
N ASP A 149 31.67 -3.29 45.41
CA ASP A 149 31.52 -3.24 46.88
C ASP A 149 31.15 -1.78 47.29
N GLY A 150 29.89 -1.35 47.13
CA GLY A 150 29.53 0.08 47.27
C GLY A 150 28.10 0.47 47.69
N ILE A 151 27.70 1.66 47.22
CA ILE A 151 26.32 2.05 46.86
C ILE A 151 26.43 2.70 45.48
N ASP A 152 26.43 1.87 44.45
CA ASP A 152 26.73 2.29 43.08
C ASP A 152 25.51 2.88 42.38
N THR A 153 25.72 3.65 41.31
CA THR A 153 24.65 4.27 40.51
C THR A 153 25.00 4.31 39.03
N VAL A 154 24.10 3.77 38.20
CA VAL A 154 24.18 3.79 36.73
C VAL A 154 23.07 4.69 36.17
N ASP A 155 23.46 5.84 35.63
CA ASP A 155 22.58 6.77 34.93
C ASP A 155 22.71 6.54 33.41
N ILE A 156 21.60 6.24 32.73
CA ILE A 156 21.57 5.83 31.31
C ILE A 156 21.01 6.97 30.43
N GLU A 157 21.72 7.29 29.35
CA GLU A 157 21.37 8.29 28.33
C GLU A 157 21.41 7.67 26.91
N THR A 158 20.62 8.22 25.98
CA THR A 158 20.79 8.02 24.53
C THR A 158 21.50 9.22 23.90
N SER A 159 22.25 9.00 22.81
CA SER A 159 22.92 10.09 22.07
C SER A 159 21.98 10.86 21.11
N THR A 160 20.84 10.26 20.74
CA THR A 160 19.88 10.75 19.74
C THR A 160 18.45 10.31 20.05
N SER A 161 17.47 10.97 19.44
CA SER A 161 16.03 10.69 19.57
C SER A 161 15.45 9.87 18.41
N ILE A 162 16.16 8.82 17.98
CA ILE A 162 15.69 7.60 17.28
C ILE A 162 16.81 6.55 17.53
N LEU A 163 16.48 5.31 17.87
CA LEU A 163 17.47 4.24 18.14
C LEU A 163 17.23 2.97 17.30
N ASP A 164 17.81 2.94 16.10
CA ASP A 164 17.74 1.84 15.13
C ASP A 164 18.92 0.86 15.30
N ILE A 165 18.81 -0.07 16.25
CA ILE A 165 19.92 -0.98 16.63
C ILE A 165 19.42 -2.40 16.97
N GLU A 166 18.75 -3.01 16.00
CA GLU A 166 18.22 -4.38 16.00
C GLU A 166 19.13 -5.40 16.76
N GLY A 167 18.58 -6.03 17.81
CA GLY A 167 19.26 -7.09 18.56
C GLY A 167 20.29 -6.61 19.59
N THR A 168 20.16 -5.37 20.07
CA THR A 168 20.99 -4.81 21.16
C THR A 168 20.58 -5.38 22.51
N ARG A 169 21.55 -5.62 23.40
CA ARG A 169 21.34 -6.20 24.73
C ARG A 169 22.05 -5.40 25.82
N LEU A 170 21.31 -4.85 26.77
CA LEU A 170 21.85 -4.21 27.98
C LEU A 170 21.68 -5.15 29.18
N ASN A 171 22.79 -5.56 29.80
CA ASN A 171 22.79 -6.33 31.05
C ASN A 171 23.50 -5.54 32.15
N ILE A 172 22.73 -4.87 33.01
CA ILE A 172 23.24 -3.88 33.98
C ILE A 172 22.94 -4.36 35.40
N GLU A 173 24.01 -4.64 36.15
CA GLU A 173 23.99 -4.93 37.58
C GLU A 173 24.51 -3.68 38.33
N SER A 174 23.71 -3.10 39.24
CA SER A 174 24.10 -2.00 40.14
C SER A 174 23.11 -1.82 41.29
N ASP A 175 23.53 -1.30 42.46
CA ASP A 175 22.59 -0.89 43.54
C ASP A 175 21.47 0.06 43.04
N ARG A 176 21.80 1.03 42.17
CA ARG A 176 20.82 1.97 41.57
C ARG A 176 20.98 2.14 40.07
N ILE A 177 19.85 2.21 39.39
CA ILE A 177 19.76 2.50 37.96
C ILE A 177 18.81 3.69 37.78
N SER A 178 19.13 4.63 36.89
CA SER A 178 18.22 5.70 36.47
C SER A 178 18.30 5.98 34.97
N PHE A 179 17.25 6.58 34.44
CA PHE A 179 17.20 7.17 33.10
C PHE A 179 17.02 8.69 33.27
N ASP A 180 17.85 9.51 32.62
CA ASP A 180 17.62 10.97 32.60
C ASP A 180 16.57 11.34 31.53
N GLY A 181 15.95 12.51 31.69
CA GLY A 181 14.72 12.95 31.02
C GLY A 181 14.82 13.31 29.54
N ALA A 182 15.54 12.49 28.77
CA ALA A 182 15.54 12.46 27.31
C ALA A 182 15.13 11.07 26.74
N PHE A 183 14.89 10.06 27.59
CA PHE A 183 14.21 8.81 27.21
C PHE A 183 12.72 9.08 26.94
N MET A 184 12.38 9.27 25.66
CA MET A 184 11.03 9.56 25.13
C MET A 184 10.90 9.02 23.69
N GLU A 185 11.33 7.78 23.42
CA GLU A 185 11.36 7.20 22.07
C GLU A 185 11.06 5.70 22.07
N THR A 186 10.49 5.21 20.97
CA THR A 186 10.37 3.77 20.67
C THR A 186 11.75 3.19 20.32
N LEU A 187 12.08 2.04 20.90
CA LEU A 187 13.31 1.30 20.62
C LEU A 187 13.01 0.08 19.75
N LEU A 188 13.83 -0.18 18.73
CA LEU A 188 13.66 -1.33 17.84
C LEU A 188 14.48 -2.52 18.34
N ASP A 189 13.77 -3.54 18.85
CA ASP A 189 14.29 -4.86 19.27
C ASP A 189 15.51 -4.79 20.22
N VAL A 190 15.30 -4.18 21.39
CA VAL A 190 16.32 -4.03 22.45
C VAL A 190 15.98 -4.83 23.70
N ASP A 191 16.83 -5.78 24.08
CA ASP A 191 16.70 -6.53 25.33
C ASP A 191 17.30 -5.75 26.52
N PHE A 192 16.50 -5.52 27.56
CA PHE A 192 16.95 -4.99 28.85
C PHE A 192 16.95 -6.10 29.92
N GLN A 193 18.09 -6.26 30.59
CA GLN A 193 18.25 -7.13 31.76
C GLN A 193 18.91 -6.31 32.88
N LEU A 194 18.06 -5.75 33.76
CA LEU A 194 18.45 -4.83 34.82
C LEU A 194 18.38 -5.52 36.18
N THR A 195 19.35 -5.33 37.05
CA THR A 195 19.38 -5.84 38.42
C THR A 195 19.82 -4.73 39.36
N GLY A 196 18.90 -4.19 40.17
CA GLY A 196 19.09 -2.97 40.97
C GLY A 196 17.79 -2.24 41.35
N GLU A 197 17.85 -1.22 42.20
CA GLU A 197 16.74 -0.27 42.37
C GLU A 197 16.63 0.64 41.13
N LEU A 198 15.48 0.67 40.45
CA LEU A 198 15.20 1.64 39.38
C LEU A 198 14.59 2.92 39.98
N SER A 199 15.37 3.99 40.01
CA SER A 199 15.05 5.27 40.66
C SER A 199 14.74 6.36 39.64
N LEU A 200 13.47 6.73 39.49
CA LEU A 200 13.01 7.64 38.42
C LEU A 200 13.24 9.12 38.76
N GLN A 201 14.05 9.82 37.94
CA GLN A 201 14.27 11.26 38.02
C GLN A 201 13.19 12.07 37.29
N SER A 202 12.68 11.53 36.17
CA SER A 202 11.57 12.07 35.38
C SER A 202 10.51 10.98 35.16
N ASP A 203 9.47 11.24 34.35
CA ASP A 203 8.61 10.18 33.83
C ASP A 203 9.46 9.24 32.94
N LEU A 204 9.09 7.95 32.91
CA LEU A 204 9.72 6.95 32.05
C LEU A 204 8.70 6.47 31.03
N ASP A 205 9.04 6.62 29.75
CA ASP A 205 8.26 6.14 28.61
C ASP A 205 9.19 5.30 27.71
N LEU A 206 8.88 4.01 27.54
CA LEU A 206 9.82 3.02 27.01
C LEU A 206 9.09 1.87 26.28
N SER A 207 9.17 1.85 24.95
CA SER A 207 8.79 0.69 24.15
C SER A 207 10.05 -0.04 23.67
N THR A 208 10.11 -1.37 23.83
CA THR A 208 11.29 -2.20 23.45
C THR A 208 11.20 -2.87 22.08
N GLY A 209 10.09 -2.67 21.35
CA GLY A 209 9.76 -3.47 20.18
C GLY A 209 9.60 -4.94 20.57
N GLY A 210 10.18 -5.86 19.80
CA GLY A 210 10.16 -7.30 20.09
C GLY A 210 11.13 -7.76 21.20
N GLY A 211 11.88 -6.85 21.84
CA GLY A 211 12.88 -7.18 22.87
C GLY A 211 12.31 -7.45 24.26
N ASP A 212 12.99 -8.29 25.06
CA ASP A 212 12.63 -8.58 26.46
C ASP A 212 12.91 -7.38 27.39
N PHE A 213 12.02 -7.07 28.34
CA PHE A 213 12.31 -6.17 29.47
C PHE A 213 12.23 -6.93 30.80
N LEU A 214 13.40 -7.22 31.39
CA LEU A 214 13.54 -7.90 32.67
C LEU A 214 14.20 -6.99 33.71
N LEU A 215 13.48 -6.68 34.79
CA LEU A 215 14.02 -6.02 35.98
C LEU A 215 13.99 -6.96 37.19
N LEU A 216 15.11 -7.04 37.89
CA LEU A 216 15.34 -7.79 39.13
C LEU A 216 15.63 -6.81 40.28
N GLY A 217 14.59 -6.08 40.71
CA GLY A 217 14.67 -5.09 41.79
C GLY A 217 13.47 -4.14 41.83
N ASP A 218 13.47 -3.23 42.80
CA ASP A 218 12.34 -2.35 43.12
C ASP A 218 12.35 -1.07 42.26
N VAL A 219 11.16 -0.54 41.92
CA VAL A 219 10.99 0.72 41.16
C VAL A 219 10.40 1.80 42.06
N HIS A 220 11.01 2.99 42.11
CA HIS A 220 10.50 4.12 42.91
C HIS A 220 10.73 5.50 42.25
N SER A 221 9.96 6.51 42.69
CA SER A 221 10.11 7.91 42.25
C SER A 221 10.12 8.84 43.45
N ALA A 222 10.96 9.87 43.40
CA ALA A 222 11.01 10.92 44.41
C ALA A 222 9.88 11.97 44.28
N SER A 223 9.06 11.91 43.21
CA SER A 223 8.14 12.99 42.83
C SER A 223 6.77 12.56 42.26
N GLY A 224 6.44 11.27 42.21
CA GLY A 224 5.18 10.80 41.63
C GLY A 224 5.20 10.70 40.11
N ASN A 225 6.36 10.36 39.54
CA ASN A 225 6.57 10.27 38.10
C ASN A 225 5.87 9.03 37.51
N ASN A 226 5.42 9.12 36.27
CA ASN A 226 4.76 8.04 35.55
C ASN A 226 5.76 6.99 35.02
N VAL A 227 5.26 5.78 34.77
CA VAL A 227 5.96 4.66 34.12
C VAL A 227 5.05 4.10 33.02
N PHE A 228 5.52 4.15 31.79
CA PHE A 228 4.95 3.46 30.64
C PHE A 228 6.02 2.52 30.08
N ILE A 229 5.73 1.22 30.06
CA ILE A 229 6.61 0.21 29.44
C ILE A 229 5.77 -0.70 28.53
N GLU A 230 6.20 -0.85 27.30
CA GLU A 230 5.55 -1.64 26.24
C GLU A 230 6.54 -2.65 25.66
N THR A 231 6.09 -3.90 25.45
CA THR A 231 6.89 -4.93 24.76
C THR A 231 6.04 -5.65 23.70
N CYS A 232 6.31 -5.41 22.41
CA CYS A 232 5.56 -5.92 21.26
C CYS A 232 5.87 -7.40 20.97
N GLY A 233 5.48 -8.28 21.90
CA GLY A 233 5.70 -9.73 21.83
C GLY A 233 6.92 -10.28 22.59
N GLY A 234 7.74 -9.39 23.18
CA GLY A 234 8.80 -9.75 24.13
C GLY A 234 8.27 -10.17 25.52
N LEU A 235 9.17 -10.51 26.44
CA LEU A 235 8.84 -10.80 27.84
C LEU A 235 9.05 -9.58 28.76
N LEU A 236 7.95 -8.95 29.19
CA LEU A 236 7.93 -7.99 30.29
C LEU A 236 7.86 -8.69 31.66
N SER A 237 8.84 -8.44 32.54
CA SER A 237 8.94 -9.08 33.86
C SER A 237 9.64 -8.18 34.89
N ILE A 238 9.01 -7.95 36.05
CA ILE A 238 9.56 -7.14 37.16
C ILE A 238 9.50 -7.93 38.47
N ASP A 239 10.62 -8.49 38.91
CA ASP A 239 10.74 -9.33 40.11
C ASP A 239 11.21 -8.49 41.33
N GLY A 240 10.40 -7.48 41.66
CA GLY A 240 10.58 -6.54 42.78
C GLY A 240 9.30 -5.77 43.12
N MET A 241 9.39 -4.79 44.02
CA MET A 241 8.27 -3.92 44.42
C MET A 241 8.11 -2.71 43.49
N LEU A 242 6.87 -2.42 43.10
CA LEU A 242 6.50 -1.17 42.42
C LEU A 242 5.99 -0.14 43.44
N GLY A 243 6.82 0.87 43.72
CA GLY A 243 6.58 1.95 44.69
C GLY A 243 6.88 1.57 46.16
N ASP A 244 7.36 2.55 46.94
CA ASP A 244 7.64 2.38 48.38
C ASP A 244 7.00 3.51 49.23
N ILE A 245 6.84 3.27 50.53
CA ILE A 245 6.02 4.09 51.44
C ILE A 245 6.64 5.49 51.65
N GLY A 246 6.19 6.44 50.83
CA GLY A 246 6.65 7.83 50.83
C GLY A 246 7.56 8.21 49.66
N GLN A 247 7.79 7.28 48.71
CA GLN A 247 8.34 7.52 47.37
C GLN A 247 7.41 6.86 46.35
N GLU A 248 6.20 7.42 46.27
CA GLU A 248 5.08 6.89 45.50
C GLU A 248 5.30 7.18 43.99
N LEU A 249 4.95 6.21 43.14
CA LEU A 249 4.92 6.38 41.68
C LEU A 249 3.64 7.13 41.25
N GLY A 250 3.65 7.67 40.04
CA GLY A 250 2.48 8.21 39.35
C GLY A 250 1.64 7.09 38.70
N THR A 251 1.18 7.34 37.48
CA THR A 251 0.54 6.31 36.64
C THR A 251 1.55 5.23 36.29
N VAL A 252 1.18 3.96 36.39
CA VAL A 252 2.00 2.83 35.96
C VAL A 252 1.21 2.01 34.94
N ASN A 253 1.64 2.03 33.69
CA ASN A 253 1.11 1.21 32.60
C ASN A 253 2.20 0.24 32.10
N LEU A 254 1.84 -1.03 31.92
CA LEU A 254 2.76 -2.12 31.59
C LEU A 254 2.04 -3.05 30.60
N ASP A 255 2.37 -2.95 29.31
CA ASP A 255 1.72 -3.73 28.25
C ASP A 255 2.67 -4.72 27.54
N ALA A 256 2.14 -5.88 27.15
CA ALA A 256 2.93 -7.00 26.62
C ALA A 256 2.07 -8.02 25.86
N ASP A 257 2.00 -7.88 24.53
CA ASP A 257 1.06 -8.63 23.66
C ASP A 257 1.05 -10.15 23.83
N VAL A 258 2.22 -10.78 24.02
CA VAL A 258 2.36 -12.25 24.00
C VAL A 258 3.24 -12.79 25.15
N GLY A 259 3.40 -11.99 26.22
CA GLY A 259 4.23 -12.30 27.38
C GLY A 259 3.47 -12.86 28.59
N ALA A 260 4.14 -13.64 29.45
CA ALA A 260 3.57 -14.10 30.72
C ALA A 260 3.98 -13.16 31.87
N LEU A 261 3.27 -12.04 32.02
CA LEU A 261 3.52 -11.03 33.05
C LEU A 261 3.69 -11.65 34.46
N SER A 262 4.82 -11.34 35.08
CA SER A 262 5.16 -11.75 36.45
C SER A 262 5.63 -10.54 37.24
N VAL A 263 4.85 -10.16 38.26
CA VAL A 263 5.17 -9.08 39.21
C VAL A 263 5.17 -9.68 40.62
N GLY A 264 6.19 -9.37 41.42
CA GLY A 264 6.50 -10.04 42.70
C GLY A 264 5.48 -9.79 43.82
N ASP A 265 5.60 -8.64 44.49
CA ASP A 265 4.72 -8.19 45.58
C ASP A 265 4.39 -6.70 45.34
N VAL A 266 3.10 -6.33 45.34
CA VAL A 266 2.63 -4.94 45.11
C VAL A 266 2.07 -4.36 46.40
N LEU A 267 2.49 -3.14 46.77
CA LEU A 267 2.03 -2.45 47.99
C LEU A 267 1.80 -0.94 47.83
N ALA A 268 1.32 -0.51 46.66
CA ALA A 268 1.06 0.90 46.36
C ALA A 268 -0.07 1.53 47.20
N SER A 269 0.08 2.81 47.55
CA SER A 269 -0.97 3.72 48.01
C SER A 269 -1.32 4.75 46.93
N GLY A 270 -1.86 4.27 45.81
CA GLY A 270 -2.33 5.07 44.67
C GLY A 270 -3.34 4.29 43.83
N ASP A 271 -3.91 4.93 42.82
CA ASP A 271 -4.86 4.27 41.91
C ASP A 271 -4.11 3.38 40.90
N VAL A 272 -4.38 2.07 40.96
CA VAL A 272 -3.76 1.05 40.09
C VAL A 272 -4.85 0.52 39.14
N SER A 273 -4.73 0.84 37.85
CA SER A 273 -5.68 0.39 36.83
C SER A 273 -5.42 -1.08 36.45
N LEU A 274 -6.46 -1.92 36.52
CA LEU A 274 -6.42 -3.33 36.12
C LEU A 274 -7.77 -3.75 35.52
N THR A 275 -7.76 -4.28 34.30
CA THR A 275 -8.93 -4.47 33.44
C THR A 275 -9.75 -5.73 33.75
N SER A 276 -10.54 -5.68 34.83
CA SER A 276 -11.58 -6.67 35.28
C SER A 276 -11.07 -7.99 35.91
N PHE A 277 -11.75 -8.69 36.84
CA PHE A 277 -13.13 -8.63 37.39
C PHE A 277 -13.14 -8.63 38.96
N GLN A 278 -14.28 -8.24 39.57
CA GLN A 278 -14.49 -7.96 41.01
C GLN A 278 -14.10 -9.04 42.07
N ILE A 279 -13.52 -8.59 43.20
CA ILE A 279 -13.61 -9.18 44.56
C ILE A 279 -13.85 -8.03 45.60
N ASN A 280 -14.31 -8.32 46.84
CA ASN A 280 -14.91 -7.33 47.78
C ASN A 280 -14.33 -7.36 49.23
N LEU A 281 -14.64 -6.31 50.03
CA LEU A 281 -13.96 -5.77 51.23
C LEU A 281 -14.18 -6.50 52.60
N HIS A 282 -13.28 -6.24 53.58
CA HIS A 282 -13.46 -6.20 55.07
C HIS A 282 -12.16 -5.70 55.78
N GLY A 283 -12.11 -5.08 56.98
CA GLY A 283 -13.17 -4.50 57.83
C GLY A 283 -12.77 -4.23 59.32
N ASP A 284 -13.05 -2.99 59.81
CA ASP A 284 -13.37 -2.56 61.20
C ASP A 284 -12.29 -2.24 62.30
N VAL A 285 -12.02 -0.93 62.49
CA VAL A 285 -11.95 -0.10 63.75
C VAL A 285 -11.21 -0.56 65.04
N SER A 286 -10.40 0.33 65.65
CA SER A 286 -10.46 0.70 67.10
C SER A 286 -9.46 1.79 67.60
N GLY A 287 -9.91 2.69 68.51
CA GLY A 287 -9.02 3.56 69.34
C GLY A 287 -9.68 4.82 69.95
N ASN A 288 -9.63 5.01 71.28
CA ASN A 288 -10.12 6.20 72.02
C ASN A 288 -9.13 6.61 73.13
N ASP A 289 -8.97 7.92 73.44
CA ASP A 289 -9.02 8.42 74.85
C ASP A 289 -9.11 9.96 75.03
N LEU A 290 -9.34 10.41 76.29
CA LEU A 290 -9.76 11.76 76.76
C LEU A 290 -8.60 12.64 77.35
N LEU A 291 -8.72 13.91 77.81
CA LEU A 291 -9.78 14.62 78.56
C LEU A 291 -9.78 16.18 78.34
N PHE A 292 -9.90 17.01 79.41
CA PHE A 292 -10.43 18.40 79.41
C PHE A 292 -9.83 19.31 80.52
N ALA A 293 -10.06 20.64 80.45
CA ALA A 293 -10.48 21.55 81.56
C ALA A 293 -10.78 22.97 81.01
N GLY A 294 -11.80 23.76 81.40
CA GLY A 294 -12.91 23.76 82.39
C GLY A 294 -13.40 25.24 82.53
N ASP A 295 -14.43 25.72 83.26
CA ASP A 295 -15.53 25.27 84.16
C ASP A 295 -16.34 26.59 84.44
N VAL A 296 -17.68 26.78 84.59
CA VAL A 296 -18.81 26.05 85.25
C VAL A 296 -20.16 26.48 84.59
N LEU A 297 -21.24 25.69 84.74
CA LEU A 297 -22.63 25.97 84.26
C LEU A 297 -23.65 26.34 85.36
N ALA A 298 -24.74 27.06 85.00
CA ALA A 298 -26.13 26.87 85.51
C ALA A 298 -27.15 27.93 84.98
N HIS A 299 -28.47 27.69 84.84
CA HIS A 299 -29.31 26.50 84.57
C HIS A 299 -30.79 27.00 84.32
N ASP A 300 -31.44 26.56 83.25
CA ASP A 300 -32.90 26.20 83.17
C ASP A 300 -34.07 27.24 83.15
N SER A 301 -33.96 28.42 82.50
CA SER A 301 -35.08 29.33 82.01
C SER A 301 -35.53 30.58 82.83
N LEU A 302 -36.31 31.46 82.17
CA LEU A 302 -36.95 32.67 82.74
C LEU A 302 -38.28 33.03 82.02
N ASP A 303 -39.43 32.79 82.66
CA ASP A 303 -40.77 33.17 82.15
C ASP A 303 -41.05 34.69 82.21
N LEU A 304 -41.63 35.24 81.13
CA LEU A 304 -42.22 36.57 81.08
C LEU A 304 -43.55 36.56 80.31
N THR A 305 -44.61 37.16 80.87
CA THR A 305 -45.95 37.19 80.25
C THR A 305 -46.51 38.62 80.19
N ALA A 306 -46.89 39.08 79.00
CA ALA A 306 -47.57 40.36 78.78
C ALA A 306 -48.73 40.17 77.77
N ALA A 307 -49.77 41.00 77.88
CA ALA A 307 -51.02 40.84 77.14
C ALA A 307 -51.39 42.12 76.35
N GLY A 308 -50.57 42.44 75.35
CA GLY A 308 -50.74 43.59 74.47
C GLY A 308 -49.62 43.71 73.44
N GLU A 309 -49.78 44.65 72.52
CA GLU A 309 -48.79 45.06 71.50
C GLU A 309 -47.42 45.35 72.13
N ILE A 310 -46.36 44.74 71.60
CA ILE A 310 -45.01 44.81 72.18
C ILE A 310 -44.14 45.73 71.32
N ASN A 311 -43.74 46.86 71.90
CA ASN A 311 -42.71 47.74 71.38
C ASN A 311 -41.58 47.81 72.42
N ALA A 312 -40.42 47.24 72.11
CA ALA A 312 -39.27 47.16 73.03
C ALA A 312 -38.03 47.73 72.35
N ALA A 313 -37.29 48.61 73.04
CA ALA A 313 -36.11 49.27 72.50
C ALA A 313 -34.88 48.99 73.36
N ALA A 314 -33.93 48.24 72.78
CA ALA A 314 -32.50 48.14 73.06
C ALA A 314 -32.00 48.01 74.53
N SER A 315 -31.12 47.02 74.71
CA SER A 315 -30.13 46.89 75.80
C SER A 315 -30.64 46.60 77.22
N ILE A 316 -30.59 45.32 77.61
CA ILE A 316 -30.00 44.75 78.85
C ILE A 316 -30.28 43.24 78.78
N PHE A 317 -29.38 42.46 78.18
CA PHE A 317 -29.09 41.03 78.42
C PHE A 317 -27.87 40.64 77.58
N ARG A 318 -27.26 39.50 77.88
CA ARG A 318 -26.20 38.82 77.11
C ARG A 318 -26.18 37.35 77.58
N PRO A 319 -26.62 36.38 76.76
CA PRO A 319 -26.52 34.97 77.08
C PRO A 319 -25.08 34.46 77.04
N ALA A 320 -24.91 33.21 77.47
CA ALA A 320 -23.68 32.42 77.31
C ALA A 320 -23.99 30.93 77.06
N VAL A 321 -25.24 30.66 76.64
CA VAL A 321 -25.81 29.36 76.27
C VAL A 321 -27.03 29.66 75.39
N ASP A 322 -27.28 28.85 74.37
CA ASP A 322 -28.51 28.92 73.58
C ASP A 322 -29.76 28.57 74.40
N GLY A 323 -30.93 29.06 73.96
CA GLY A 323 -32.23 28.63 74.46
C GLY A 323 -32.85 29.51 75.57
N LEU A 324 -33.15 30.78 75.26
CA LEU A 324 -34.13 31.56 76.02
C LEU A 324 -35.51 31.51 75.35
N TYR A 325 -36.36 30.58 75.80
CA TYR A 325 -37.73 30.45 75.29
C TYR A 325 -38.61 31.64 75.71
N LEU A 326 -39.04 32.46 74.75
CA LEU A 326 -40.07 33.49 74.92
C LEU A 326 -41.40 33.00 74.31
N ASN A 327 -42.48 33.06 75.09
CA ASN A 327 -43.75 32.42 74.74
C ASN A 327 -44.86 33.49 74.53
N PHE A 328 -45.09 33.84 73.27
CA PHE A 328 -46.01 34.92 72.87
C PHE A 328 -47.40 34.40 72.46
N ALA A 329 -48.44 35.10 72.88
CA ALA A 329 -49.83 34.76 72.56
C ALA A 329 -50.64 36.04 72.25
N ALA A 330 -50.56 36.49 70.99
CA ALA A 330 -51.29 37.64 70.45
C ALA A 330 -51.77 37.33 69.03
N ALA A 331 -52.83 38.01 68.58
CA ALA A 331 -53.46 37.80 67.27
C ALA A 331 -53.43 39.10 66.46
N GLY A 332 -52.25 39.40 65.91
CA GLY A 332 -51.94 40.62 65.15
C GLY A 332 -50.46 40.62 64.76
N ASP A 333 -50.06 41.66 64.05
CA ASP A 333 -48.74 41.77 63.41
C ASP A 333 -47.61 41.97 64.45
N ILE A 334 -46.41 41.52 64.12
CA ILE A 334 -45.23 41.56 65.01
C ILE A 334 -44.16 42.44 64.36
N HIS A 335 -43.55 43.34 65.14
CA HIS A 335 -42.43 44.20 64.72
C HIS A 335 -41.34 44.15 65.80
N LEU A 336 -40.12 43.68 65.44
CA LEU A 336 -39.01 43.51 66.39
C LEU A 336 -37.72 44.21 65.94
N GLY A 337 -36.89 44.64 66.89
CA GLY A 337 -35.64 45.34 66.62
C GLY A 337 -34.68 45.45 67.82
N GLY A 338 -33.51 44.80 67.73
CA GLY A 338 -32.36 45.02 68.60
C GLY A 338 -31.61 43.75 69.06
N LEU A 339 -30.32 43.68 68.72
CA LEU A 339 -29.20 42.80 69.14
C LEU A 339 -29.38 41.27 69.26
N GLU A 340 -30.52 40.69 69.65
CA GLU A 340 -30.70 39.22 69.80
C GLU A 340 -32.19 38.88 69.93
N VAL A 341 -32.74 37.99 69.09
CA VAL A 341 -34.17 37.62 69.12
C VAL A 341 -34.39 36.12 68.91
N ASN A 342 -34.54 35.35 69.98
CA ASN A 342 -34.92 33.93 69.90
C ASN A 342 -36.44 33.75 70.09
N LEU A 343 -37.14 33.24 69.07
CA LEU A 343 -38.53 32.80 69.14
C LEU A 343 -38.57 31.27 69.09
N GLY A 344 -38.85 30.65 70.26
CA GLY A 344 -39.15 29.22 70.34
C GLY A 344 -40.43 28.85 69.59
N THR A 345 -40.81 27.56 69.62
CA THR A 345 -42.00 27.04 68.92
C THR A 345 -43.27 27.83 69.26
N LEU A 346 -43.87 28.50 68.26
CA LEU A 346 -45.04 29.35 68.47
C LEU A 346 -46.33 28.51 68.48
N PRO A 347 -47.14 28.52 69.56
CA PRO A 347 -48.24 27.57 69.74
C PRO A 347 -49.51 27.95 68.95
N VAL A 348 -49.53 27.61 67.66
CA VAL A 348 -50.72 27.41 66.79
C VAL A 348 -51.82 28.47 66.97
N ALA A 349 -51.51 29.71 66.61
CA ALA A 349 -52.46 30.78 66.40
C ALA A 349 -52.04 31.57 65.16
N SER A 350 -52.95 31.83 64.22
CA SER A 350 -52.63 32.50 62.96
C SER A 350 -52.13 33.93 63.18
N PHE A 351 -50.84 34.16 62.95
CA PHE A 351 -50.24 35.49 62.91
C PHE A 351 -50.59 36.20 61.60
N GLY A 352 -50.56 37.54 61.63
CA GLY A 352 -50.66 38.39 60.44
C GLY A 352 -49.30 38.47 59.74
N ASP A 353 -48.84 39.68 59.47
CA ASP A 353 -47.48 39.91 58.96
C ASP A 353 -46.46 39.97 60.13
N VAL A 354 -45.25 39.48 59.89
CA VAL A 354 -44.16 39.42 60.89
C VAL A 354 -42.92 40.08 60.32
N ASP A 355 -42.60 41.29 60.80
CA ASP A 355 -41.44 42.07 60.35
C ASP A 355 -40.36 42.14 61.45
N ILE A 356 -39.11 41.87 61.08
CA ILE A 356 -37.94 42.00 61.95
C ILE A 356 -36.95 42.95 61.27
N LEU A 357 -36.65 44.08 61.93
CA LEU A 357 -36.02 45.26 61.32
C LEU A 357 -34.72 45.70 62.04
N SER A 358 -34.11 44.83 62.87
CA SER A 358 -32.72 44.93 63.34
C SER A 358 -32.39 43.87 64.41
N GLY A 359 -31.14 43.42 64.47
CA GLY A 359 -30.69 42.39 65.40
C GLY A 359 -29.28 41.92 65.08
N ASN A 360 -28.77 40.95 65.85
CA ASN A 360 -27.70 40.07 65.37
C ASN A 360 -28.38 38.83 64.80
N ASP A 361 -28.64 37.83 65.65
CA ASP A 361 -29.24 36.58 65.24
C ASP A 361 -30.74 36.49 65.58
N PHE A 362 -31.50 35.86 64.69
CA PHE A 362 -32.92 35.55 64.83
C PHE A 362 -33.13 34.03 64.78
N THR A 363 -34.03 33.50 65.62
CA THR A 363 -34.36 32.07 65.64
C THR A 363 -35.88 31.85 65.64
N LEU A 364 -36.40 30.90 64.86
CA LEU A 364 -37.82 30.57 64.75
C LEU A 364 -38.09 29.05 64.81
N GLY A 365 -38.93 28.59 65.75
CA GLY A 365 -39.43 27.20 65.77
C GLY A 365 -40.59 26.94 64.79
N GLN A 366 -40.95 25.66 64.59
CA GLN A 366 -42.08 25.22 63.73
C GLN A 366 -43.32 26.14 63.89
N SER A 367 -43.78 26.72 62.78
CA SER A 367 -44.77 27.81 62.79
C SER A 367 -45.69 27.84 61.55
N GLU A 368 -46.94 28.25 61.77
CA GLU A 368 -47.90 28.64 60.72
C GLU A 368 -48.16 30.16 60.81
N ILE A 369 -47.76 30.90 59.78
CA ILE A 369 -47.99 32.34 59.61
C ILE A 369 -49.02 32.53 58.48
N SER A 370 -49.99 33.43 58.63
CA SER A 370 -51.03 33.66 57.61
C SER A 370 -50.77 34.85 56.70
N GLY A 371 -49.83 35.74 57.08
CA GLY A 371 -49.32 36.85 56.27
C GLY A 371 -47.87 36.60 55.81
N ALA A 372 -47.15 37.67 55.51
CA ALA A 372 -45.73 37.62 55.14
C ALA A 372 -44.81 37.46 56.37
N LEU A 373 -43.64 36.86 56.16
CA LEU A 373 -42.51 36.93 57.07
C LEU A 373 -41.39 37.76 56.41
N THR A 374 -41.01 38.88 57.01
CA THR A 374 -39.91 39.75 56.57
C THR A 374 -38.82 39.82 57.64
N VAL A 375 -37.57 39.55 57.28
CA VAL A 375 -36.41 39.66 58.16
C VAL A 375 -35.29 40.43 57.45
N GLY A 376 -34.81 41.53 58.03
CA GLY A 376 -33.76 42.35 57.41
C GLY A 376 -33.07 43.35 58.35
N ASP A 377 -31.97 43.92 57.84
CA ASP A 377 -31.07 44.85 58.57
C ASP A 377 -30.47 44.21 59.85
N LEU A 378 -30.08 42.93 59.74
CA LEU A 378 -29.40 42.16 60.79
C LEU A 378 -27.87 42.21 60.62
N ASP A 379 -27.13 42.34 61.73
CA ASP A 379 -25.67 42.12 61.81
C ASP A 379 -25.33 40.59 61.93
N GLY A 380 -26.25 39.68 61.58
CA GLY A 380 -26.15 38.24 61.87
C GLY A 380 -27.23 37.36 61.21
N THR A 381 -27.36 36.12 61.70
CA THR A 381 -28.00 35.00 60.99
C THR A 381 -29.46 34.74 61.36
N THR A 382 -30.24 34.12 60.45
CA THR A 382 -31.66 33.80 60.64
C THR A 382 -31.91 32.29 60.64
N GLU A 383 -32.01 31.65 61.81
CA GLU A 383 -32.22 30.20 61.92
C GLU A 383 -33.70 29.78 62.07
N PHE A 384 -34.14 28.89 61.21
CA PHE A 384 -35.42 28.18 61.31
C PHE A 384 -35.18 26.78 61.88
N LEU A 385 -35.67 26.51 63.10
CA LEU A 385 -35.50 25.24 63.84
C LEU A 385 -36.48 24.12 63.42
N GLY A 386 -37.16 24.27 62.29
CA GLY A 386 -38.16 23.34 61.78
C GLY A 386 -39.09 23.99 60.78
N SER A 387 -39.98 23.19 60.17
CA SER A 387 -40.78 23.60 59.02
C SER A 387 -41.66 24.83 59.27
N LEU A 388 -41.75 25.68 58.24
CA LEU A 388 -42.52 26.93 58.21
C LEU A 388 -43.59 26.89 57.11
N SER A 389 -44.77 27.43 57.41
CA SER A 389 -45.71 27.87 56.37
C SER A 389 -46.05 29.35 56.53
N ALA A 390 -46.08 30.08 55.42
CA ALA A 390 -46.32 31.53 55.36
C ALA A 390 -47.10 31.95 54.09
N GLY A 391 -47.51 33.21 54.02
CA GLY A 391 -48.02 33.81 52.78
C GLY A 391 -46.91 34.06 51.77
N SER A 392 -45.86 34.76 52.20
CA SER A 392 -44.54 34.89 51.53
C SER A 392 -43.43 34.91 52.59
N VAL A 393 -42.18 34.69 52.17
CA VAL A 393 -41.00 34.72 53.06
C VAL A 393 -39.91 35.55 52.41
N HIS A 394 -39.37 36.54 53.13
CA HIS A 394 -38.28 37.39 52.66
C HIS A 394 -37.25 37.56 53.77
N VAL A 395 -36.07 36.96 53.62
CA VAL A 395 -34.91 37.12 54.52
C VAL A 395 -33.80 37.79 53.72
N LEU A 396 -33.38 38.99 54.11
CA LEU A 396 -32.41 39.77 53.32
C LEU A 396 -30.95 39.33 53.48
N GLU A 397 -30.64 38.55 54.53
CA GLU A 397 -29.30 38.10 54.92
C GLU A 397 -29.23 36.54 54.92
N GLU A 398 -28.29 35.93 55.65
CA GLU A 398 -28.16 34.47 55.75
C GLU A 398 -29.32 33.81 56.52
N ALA A 399 -29.96 32.81 55.90
CA ALA A 399 -31.01 31.98 56.46
C ALA A 399 -30.54 30.52 56.68
N ILE A 400 -30.53 30.05 57.93
CA ILE A 400 -30.19 28.67 58.31
C ILE A 400 -31.48 27.84 58.40
N LEU A 401 -31.63 26.79 57.60
CA LEU A 401 -32.81 25.93 57.54
C LEU A 401 -32.59 24.57 58.21
N ASN A 402 -33.41 24.29 59.23
CA ASN A 402 -33.62 22.97 59.82
C ASN A 402 -35.01 22.39 59.46
N GLY A 403 -35.61 22.78 58.33
CA GLY A 403 -36.91 22.26 57.90
C GLY A 403 -37.50 22.96 56.66
N ASP A 404 -38.52 22.34 56.08
CA ASP A 404 -39.20 22.76 54.84
C ASP A 404 -39.89 24.13 54.97
N VAL A 405 -39.93 24.91 53.88
CA VAL A 405 -40.61 26.22 53.83
C VAL A 405 -41.65 26.26 52.73
N THR A 406 -42.92 26.43 53.10
CA THR A 406 -44.05 26.54 52.16
C THR A 406 -44.67 27.94 52.18
N ALA A 407 -44.56 28.66 51.06
CA ALA A 407 -45.18 29.95 50.80
C ALA A 407 -46.35 29.80 49.79
N ILE A 408 -47.26 30.76 49.78
CA ILE A 408 -48.36 30.85 48.79
C ILE A 408 -47.95 31.73 47.60
N ALA A 409 -47.11 32.74 47.84
CA ALA A 409 -46.52 33.64 46.85
C ALA A 409 -44.99 33.46 46.82
N GLU A 410 -44.24 34.54 46.95
CA GLU A 410 -42.78 34.59 46.77
C GLU A 410 -42.01 34.04 48.00
N GLN A 411 -40.82 33.47 47.73
CA GLN A 411 -39.75 33.29 48.72
C GLN A 411 -38.49 34.03 48.24
N SER A 412 -37.79 34.69 49.16
CA SER A 412 -36.56 35.42 48.88
C SER A 412 -35.58 35.30 50.05
N TYR A 413 -34.31 34.99 49.74
CA TYR A 413 -33.23 34.78 50.70
C TYR A 413 -31.96 35.52 50.29
N GLY A 414 -31.20 36.02 51.26
CA GLY A 414 -29.85 36.55 51.05
C GLY A 414 -28.89 35.40 50.76
N ALA A 415 -28.43 34.71 51.80
CA ALA A 415 -27.73 33.42 51.69
C ALA A 415 -28.58 32.31 52.34
N LEU A 416 -28.28 31.04 52.05
CA LEU A 416 -29.08 29.90 52.51
C LEU A 416 -28.18 28.76 53.02
N LEU A 417 -28.34 28.35 54.27
CA LEU A 417 -27.55 27.29 54.90
C LEU A 417 -28.43 26.12 55.35
N LEU A 418 -28.16 24.91 54.87
CA LEU A 418 -28.98 23.72 55.14
C LEU A 418 -28.36 22.82 56.22
N ASN A 419 -29.04 22.66 57.35
CA ASN A 419 -28.63 21.73 58.43
C ASN A 419 -29.19 20.31 58.23
N GLN A 420 -30.27 20.19 57.49
CA GLN A 420 -30.89 18.95 57.00
C GLN A 420 -31.34 19.15 55.55
N ASP A 421 -31.86 18.10 54.92
CA ASP A 421 -32.49 18.23 53.60
C ASP A 421 -33.77 19.08 53.72
N VAL A 422 -34.07 19.86 52.69
CA VAL A 422 -35.10 20.92 52.72
C VAL A 422 -35.89 20.97 51.43
N LEU A 423 -37.22 21.00 51.57
CA LEU A 423 -38.14 21.39 50.50
C LEU A 423 -38.57 22.86 50.65
N LEU A 424 -38.30 23.68 49.63
CA LEU A 424 -38.94 24.96 49.41
C LEU A 424 -40.16 24.77 48.47
N THR A 425 -41.26 25.45 48.75
CA THR A 425 -42.45 25.45 47.88
C THR A 425 -43.08 26.84 47.81
N ALA A 426 -43.25 27.38 46.60
CA ALA A 426 -43.63 28.78 46.39
C ALA A 426 -44.32 29.02 45.02
N GLN A 427 -44.72 30.26 44.74
CA GLN A 427 -44.94 30.71 43.37
C GLN A 427 -43.61 31.07 42.68
N ASP A 428 -42.72 31.76 43.37
CA ASP A 428 -41.42 32.24 42.85
C ASP A 428 -40.36 32.14 43.97
N VAL A 429 -39.09 31.86 43.64
CA VAL A 429 -38.01 31.67 44.63
C VAL A 429 -36.70 32.35 44.18
N THR A 430 -36.25 33.36 44.92
CA THR A 430 -34.95 34.04 44.68
C THR A 430 -33.97 33.78 45.84
N VAL A 431 -32.71 33.46 45.53
CA VAL A 431 -31.58 33.50 46.48
C VAL A 431 -30.48 34.39 45.90
N SER A 432 -30.00 35.38 46.66
CA SER A 432 -29.05 36.42 46.18
C SER A 432 -27.63 36.26 46.72
N GLY A 433 -27.25 35.03 47.07
CA GLY A 433 -26.06 34.71 47.85
C GLY A 433 -25.88 33.20 48.00
N GLU A 434 -24.80 32.77 48.65
CA GLU A 434 -24.40 31.35 48.70
C GLU A 434 -25.50 30.45 49.28
N VAL A 435 -25.79 29.35 48.58
CA VAL A 435 -26.56 28.21 49.10
C VAL A 435 -25.55 27.13 49.50
N ALA A 436 -25.54 26.70 50.76
CA ALA A 436 -24.52 25.83 51.34
C ALA A 436 -25.10 24.81 52.33
N SER A 437 -24.29 23.81 52.72
CA SER A 437 -24.64 22.78 53.70
C SER A 437 -23.91 22.95 55.05
N ALA A 438 -24.41 22.29 56.09
CA ALA A 438 -23.74 22.22 57.39
C ALA A 438 -22.34 21.59 57.27
N LEU A 439 -21.36 22.15 57.97
CA LEU A 439 -19.96 21.70 57.91
C LEU A 439 -19.84 20.19 58.18
N GLY A 440 -19.39 19.43 57.18
CA GLY A 440 -19.23 17.97 57.24
C GLY A 440 -20.50 17.16 56.99
N LEU A 441 -21.57 17.75 56.43
CA LEU A 441 -22.85 17.08 56.15
C LEU A 441 -23.46 17.59 54.84
N PHE A 442 -23.30 16.84 53.74
CA PHE A 442 -23.98 17.14 52.47
C PHE A 442 -25.51 17.08 52.62
N ARG A 443 -26.21 18.13 52.21
CA ARG A 443 -27.68 18.30 52.34
C ARG A 443 -28.34 18.66 51.03
N SER A 444 -29.47 18.04 50.72
CA SER A 444 -30.19 18.27 49.47
C SER A 444 -31.16 19.45 49.56
N LEU A 445 -31.16 20.30 48.54
CA LEU A 445 -32.19 21.33 48.34
C LEU A 445 -33.19 20.84 47.30
N THR A 446 -34.48 20.90 47.61
CA THR A 446 -35.56 20.74 46.63
C THR A 446 -36.38 22.02 46.53
N ILE A 447 -36.66 22.50 45.32
CA ILE A 447 -37.48 23.67 45.05
C ILE A 447 -38.64 23.26 44.14
N ASN A 448 -39.87 23.26 44.67
CA ASN A 448 -41.09 23.02 43.89
C ASN A 448 -41.83 24.35 43.70
N THR A 449 -41.87 24.85 42.47
CA THR A 449 -42.40 26.18 42.15
C THR A 449 -43.41 26.15 41.00
N THR A 450 -43.96 27.31 40.63
CA THR A 450 -44.86 27.46 39.47
C THR A 450 -44.58 28.69 38.60
N GLY A 451 -43.64 29.55 39.02
CA GLY A 451 -43.19 30.80 38.40
C GLY A 451 -41.68 30.78 38.17
N GLN A 452 -40.95 31.79 38.64
CA GLN A 452 -39.51 31.95 38.42
C GLN A 452 -38.66 31.38 39.58
N VAL A 453 -37.43 30.95 39.27
CA VAL A 453 -36.37 30.63 40.23
C VAL A 453 -35.09 31.36 39.81
N GLU A 454 -34.45 32.02 40.77
CA GLU A 454 -33.30 32.91 40.52
C GLU A 454 -32.23 32.66 41.60
N LEU A 455 -31.11 32.05 41.22
CA LEU A 455 -29.98 31.73 42.10
C LEU A 455 -28.78 32.61 41.74
N ASN A 456 -28.81 33.85 42.24
CA ASN A 456 -27.92 34.95 41.86
C ASN A 456 -26.86 35.21 42.95
N SER A 457 -26.03 34.20 43.22
CA SER A 457 -24.91 34.30 44.16
C SER A 457 -23.63 34.80 43.48
N THR A 458 -22.90 35.72 44.12
CA THR A 458 -21.55 36.12 43.66
C THR A 458 -20.43 35.26 44.26
N ALA A 459 -20.79 34.32 45.13
CA ALA A 459 -19.93 33.23 45.63
C ALA A 459 -20.51 31.90 45.11
N PRO A 460 -19.70 30.85 44.93
CA PRO A 460 -20.21 29.55 44.48
C PRO A 460 -21.27 29.02 45.44
N LEU A 461 -22.36 28.45 44.91
CA LEU A 461 -23.24 27.59 45.71
C LEU A 461 -22.41 26.38 46.15
N GLY A 462 -22.32 26.15 47.45
CA GLY A 462 -21.59 25.04 48.04
C GLY A 462 -20.08 25.25 48.26
N SER A 463 -19.57 26.49 48.35
CA SER A 463 -18.12 26.81 48.34
C SER A 463 -17.35 26.21 49.54
N GLY A 464 -16.89 24.96 49.41
CA GLY A 464 -16.32 24.17 50.51
C GLY A 464 -17.37 23.67 51.52
N ARG A 465 -18.65 23.71 51.13
CA ARG A 465 -19.85 23.41 51.92
C ARG A 465 -20.95 22.84 51.00
N GLU A 466 -20.57 21.88 50.17
CA GLU A 466 -21.33 21.42 49.00
C GLU A 466 -22.71 20.87 49.36
N LEU A 467 -23.68 21.03 48.45
CA LEU A 467 -25.01 20.44 48.59
C LEU A 467 -24.96 18.94 48.28
N GLY A 468 -25.89 18.16 48.81
CA GLY A 468 -26.01 16.72 48.52
C GLY A 468 -26.82 16.38 47.27
N ALA A 469 -27.73 17.29 46.87
CA ALA A 469 -28.42 17.30 45.58
C ALA A 469 -29.09 18.68 45.39
N LEU A 470 -29.40 19.06 44.15
CA LEU A 470 -30.17 20.28 43.83
C LEU A 470 -31.31 19.96 42.85
N ASN A 471 -32.53 19.89 43.36
CA ASN A 471 -33.69 19.41 42.59
C ASN A 471 -34.71 20.54 42.43
N ILE A 472 -34.89 21.07 41.22
CA ILE A 472 -35.75 22.23 40.95
C ILE A 472 -36.84 21.81 39.94
N SER A 473 -38.13 21.94 40.31
CA SER A 473 -39.24 21.50 39.46
C SER A 473 -40.41 22.49 39.35
N GLY A 474 -41.06 22.48 38.18
CA GLY A 474 -42.33 23.18 37.91
C GLY A 474 -42.22 24.64 37.46
N PHE A 475 -40.99 25.16 37.28
CA PHE A 475 -40.74 26.56 36.96
C PHE A 475 -41.08 26.94 35.50
N GLN A 476 -41.42 28.22 35.30
CA GLN A 476 -41.49 28.88 33.99
C GLN A 476 -40.12 29.39 33.53
N GLN A 477 -39.25 29.78 34.47
CA GLN A 477 -37.88 30.20 34.22
C GLN A 477 -37.01 29.84 35.42
N LEU A 478 -35.86 29.25 35.16
CA LEU A 478 -34.75 29.10 36.10
C LEU A 478 -33.56 29.91 35.58
N GLU A 479 -32.92 30.66 36.48
CA GLU A 479 -31.74 31.48 36.19
C GLU A 479 -30.68 31.22 37.26
N ILE A 480 -29.52 30.69 36.84
CA ILE A 480 -28.35 30.40 37.69
C ILE A 480 -27.16 31.14 37.09
N LEU A 481 -26.77 32.25 37.73
CA LEU A 481 -25.68 33.12 37.25
C LEU A 481 -24.36 32.93 38.05
N GLY A 482 -24.43 32.27 39.20
CA GLY A 482 -23.28 31.94 40.04
C GLY A 482 -22.77 30.51 39.81
N PRO A 483 -21.48 30.22 40.05
CA PRO A 483 -20.97 28.85 40.03
C PRO A 483 -21.73 27.95 41.02
N THR A 484 -21.97 26.69 40.68
CA THR A 484 -22.81 25.76 41.46
C THR A 484 -22.12 24.42 41.66
N ALA A 485 -21.79 24.05 42.91
CA ALA A 485 -21.10 22.81 43.27
C ALA A 485 -21.97 21.91 44.18
N VAL A 486 -22.14 20.64 43.77
CA VAL A 486 -23.02 19.65 44.43
C VAL A 486 -22.32 18.29 44.50
N GLN A 487 -22.35 17.60 45.65
CA GLN A 487 -21.81 16.26 45.87
C GLN A 487 -22.79 15.14 45.51
N GLY A 488 -23.56 15.36 44.44
CA GLY A 488 -24.62 14.48 43.97
C GLY A 488 -25.40 15.15 42.83
N SER A 489 -26.53 14.57 42.45
CA SER A 489 -27.26 14.97 41.25
C SER A 489 -27.90 16.37 41.31
N ILE A 490 -28.08 16.94 40.12
CA ILE A 490 -28.82 18.18 39.88
C ILE A 490 -29.97 17.86 38.91
N ASP A 491 -31.21 17.90 39.39
CA ASP A 491 -32.42 17.59 38.61
C ASP A 491 -33.19 18.88 38.27
N LEU A 492 -33.25 19.29 37.01
CA LEU A 492 -33.91 20.53 36.57
C LEU A 492 -35.10 20.23 35.63
N ASN A 493 -36.33 20.54 36.06
CA ASN A 493 -37.56 20.27 35.29
C ASN A 493 -38.47 21.51 35.15
N GLY A 494 -38.61 22.05 33.93
CA GLY A 494 -39.43 23.25 33.71
C GLY A 494 -39.46 23.75 32.26
N GLN A 495 -39.74 25.05 32.08
CA GLN A 495 -39.85 25.67 30.75
C GLN A 495 -38.50 26.25 30.28
N MET A 496 -38.14 27.47 30.69
CA MET A 496 -36.89 28.13 30.31
C MET A 496 -35.81 27.89 31.37
N ILE A 497 -34.56 27.66 30.96
CA ILE A 497 -33.41 27.49 31.85
C ILE A 497 -32.23 28.33 31.32
N LEU A 498 -31.59 29.11 32.19
CA LEU A 498 -30.34 29.82 31.93
C LEU A 498 -29.30 29.41 32.98
N LEU A 499 -28.17 28.85 32.50
CA LEU A 499 -27.00 28.42 33.27
C LEU A 499 -25.81 29.22 32.76
N ASP A 500 -25.54 30.39 33.36
CA ASP A 500 -24.47 31.31 32.94
C ASP A 500 -23.18 31.16 33.79
N GLY A 501 -23.29 30.49 34.94
CA GLY A 501 -22.16 30.11 35.79
C GLY A 501 -21.78 28.64 35.66
N ASN A 502 -20.52 28.33 35.99
CA ASN A 502 -19.98 26.97 36.01
C ASN A 502 -20.80 26.02 36.90
N ILE A 503 -20.87 24.74 36.53
CA ILE A 503 -21.54 23.70 37.33
C ILE A 503 -20.57 22.57 37.59
N SER A 504 -20.51 22.07 38.82
CA SER A 504 -19.83 20.83 39.13
C SER A 504 -20.68 19.89 39.97
N THR A 505 -20.55 18.60 39.68
CA THR A 505 -21.11 17.51 40.48
C THR A 505 -20.00 16.63 41.04
N GLY A 506 -20.34 15.80 42.04
CA GLY A 506 -19.43 14.87 42.70
C GLY A 506 -20.16 13.59 43.11
N SER A 507 -19.41 12.57 43.50
CA SER A 507 -19.91 11.27 43.97
C SER A 507 -20.84 10.54 42.98
N GLY A 508 -20.57 10.61 41.67
CA GLY A 508 -21.41 9.98 40.63
C GLY A 508 -22.65 10.79 40.22
N GLY A 509 -22.68 12.10 40.51
CA GLY A 509 -23.89 12.93 40.36
C GLY A 509 -24.18 13.38 38.92
N ASN A 510 -25.23 12.85 38.30
CA ASN A 510 -25.71 13.37 37.00
C ASN A 510 -26.29 14.80 37.08
N LEU A 511 -26.21 15.55 35.98
CA LEU A 511 -26.99 16.76 35.71
C LEU A 511 -28.10 16.42 34.72
N SER A 512 -29.36 16.34 35.19
CA SER A 512 -30.51 16.00 34.35
C SER A 512 -31.38 17.23 34.06
N ILE A 513 -31.69 17.45 32.77
CA ILE A 513 -32.37 18.67 32.31
C ILE A 513 -33.57 18.34 31.40
N ASP A 514 -34.78 18.52 31.95
CA ASP A 514 -36.05 18.48 31.21
C ASP A 514 -36.56 19.91 30.98
N ASN A 515 -36.03 20.57 29.96
CA ASN A 515 -36.52 21.84 29.43
C ASN A 515 -37.59 21.62 28.35
N ALA A 516 -38.80 22.10 28.61
CA ALA A 516 -39.87 22.20 27.60
C ALA A 516 -39.75 23.47 26.72
N GLY A 517 -38.99 24.47 27.20
CA GLY A 517 -38.61 25.70 26.49
C GLY A 517 -37.10 25.73 26.20
N GLN A 518 -36.53 26.92 26.06
CA GLN A 518 -35.10 27.05 25.75
C GLN A 518 -34.23 26.77 26.98
N LEU A 519 -33.23 25.90 26.83
CA LEU A 519 -32.04 25.83 27.68
C LEU A 519 -30.97 26.75 27.09
N VAL A 520 -30.28 27.51 27.94
CA VAL A 520 -29.11 28.31 27.58
C VAL A 520 -27.97 27.96 28.55
N ILE A 521 -26.87 27.48 28.01
CA ILE A 521 -25.58 27.32 28.69
C ILE A 521 -24.68 28.46 28.17
N GLY A 522 -24.31 29.37 29.07
CA GLY A 522 -23.65 30.64 28.71
C GLY A 522 -22.22 30.48 28.19
N ASN A 523 -21.79 31.41 27.34
CA ASN A 523 -20.49 31.45 26.66
C ASN A 523 -19.24 31.49 27.58
N ALA A 524 -19.41 31.48 28.90
CA ALA A 524 -18.33 31.47 29.89
C ALA A 524 -18.56 30.45 31.01
N ALA A 525 -19.61 29.62 30.90
CA ALA A 525 -19.86 28.53 31.82
C ALA A 525 -18.98 27.33 31.43
N VAL A 526 -18.34 26.71 32.42
CA VAL A 526 -17.66 25.41 32.26
C VAL A 526 -18.32 24.41 33.19
N PHE A 527 -18.75 23.27 32.67
CA PHE A 527 -19.33 22.18 33.44
C PHE A 527 -18.27 21.10 33.68
N THR A 528 -18.18 20.60 34.91
CA THR A 528 -17.23 19.55 35.32
C THR A 528 -17.96 18.56 36.22
N LEU A 529 -18.51 17.51 35.61
CA LEU A 529 -19.51 16.63 36.22
C LEU A 529 -18.89 15.26 36.55
N ASP A 530 -19.14 14.76 37.75
CA ASP A 530 -18.74 13.40 38.16
C ASP A 530 -19.78 12.33 37.74
N GLY A 531 -20.73 12.70 36.88
CA GLY A 531 -21.80 11.87 36.34
C GLY A 531 -22.33 12.45 35.03
N ALA A 532 -23.31 11.79 34.42
CA ALA A 532 -23.74 12.11 33.06
C ALA A 532 -24.47 13.47 32.93
N LEU A 533 -24.42 14.07 31.74
CA LEU A 533 -25.33 15.15 31.33
C LEU A 533 -26.51 14.55 30.55
N ASP A 534 -27.68 14.53 31.17
CA ASP A 534 -28.93 13.99 30.60
C ASP A 534 -29.86 15.14 30.16
N GLN A 535 -29.63 15.78 29.01
CA GLN A 535 -30.55 16.79 28.44
C GLN A 535 -31.74 16.11 27.76
N ILE A 536 -32.67 15.60 28.57
CA ILE A 536 -33.85 14.84 28.13
C ILE A 536 -35.01 15.72 27.60
N GLY A 537 -34.96 17.03 27.83
CA GLY A 537 -36.01 17.96 27.40
C GLY A 537 -36.16 18.06 25.88
N SER A 538 -37.39 18.23 25.37
CA SER A 538 -37.64 18.40 23.93
C SER A 538 -37.49 19.85 23.44
N GLY A 539 -37.08 20.77 24.31
CA GLY A 539 -36.85 22.17 23.99
C GLY A 539 -35.45 22.43 23.41
N ALA A 540 -35.29 23.55 22.70
CA ALA A 540 -34.02 23.89 22.06
C ALA A 540 -32.92 24.23 23.07
N VAL A 541 -31.67 23.90 22.74
CA VAL A 541 -30.47 24.16 23.55
C VAL A 541 -29.61 25.20 22.86
N SER A 542 -29.24 26.25 23.58
CA SER A 542 -28.18 27.19 23.19
C SER A 542 -26.93 26.82 24.00
N LEU A 543 -25.83 26.51 23.33
CA LEU A 543 -24.63 25.95 23.94
C LEU A 543 -23.40 26.78 23.55
N GLY A 544 -22.75 27.41 24.53
CA GLY A 544 -21.46 28.10 24.33
C GLY A 544 -20.45 27.83 25.44
N GLY A 545 -20.70 26.81 26.29
CA GLY A 545 -19.85 26.48 27.43
C GLY A 545 -19.34 25.05 27.35
N ASP A 546 -18.08 24.84 27.74
CA ASP A 546 -17.40 23.54 27.74
C ASP A 546 -18.03 22.59 28.77
N ILE A 547 -18.10 21.30 28.44
CA ILE A 547 -18.66 20.25 29.32
C ILE A 547 -17.69 19.08 29.40
N ALA A 548 -17.11 18.87 30.59
CA ALA A 548 -16.38 17.67 30.94
C ALA A 548 -17.21 16.79 31.89
N THR A 549 -17.19 15.48 31.67
CA THR A 549 -17.79 14.45 32.53
C THR A 549 -16.75 13.39 32.90
N ASN A 550 -16.96 12.63 33.98
CA ASN A 550 -16.04 11.59 34.48
C ASN A 550 -16.53 10.17 34.10
N ASP A 551 -16.03 9.63 32.99
CA ASP A 551 -16.40 8.34 32.38
C ASP A 551 -17.93 8.14 32.28
N ALA A 552 -18.65 9.21 31.90
CA ALA A 552 -20.11 9.28 31.88
C ALA A 552 -20.64 9.99 30.61
N ALA A 553 -21.89 9.70 30.22
CA ALA A 553 -22.41 10.13 28.92
C ALA A 553 -22.78 11.62 28.85
N ILE A 554 -22.78 12.16 27.62
CA ILE A 554 -23.31 13.49 27.29
C ILE A 554 -24.43 13.30 26.25
N ASP A 555 -25.68 13.55 26.63
CA ASP A 555 -26.87 13.30 25.80
C ASP A 555 -27.69 14.58 25.58
N PHE A 556 -27.95 14.91 24.30
CA PHE A 556 -28.81 16.02 23.88
C PHE A 556 -30.01 15.53 23.04
N ASN A 557 -31.20 15.56 23.66
CA ASN A 557 -32.48 15.23 23.01
C ASN A 557 -33.08 16.42 22.23
N GLY A 558 -32.80 17.64 22.68
CA GLY A 558 -33.23 18.88 22.05
C GLY A 558 -32.39 19.25 20.81
N PRO A 559 -32.90 20.08 19.88
CA PRO A 559 -32.08 20.67 18.83
C PRO A 559 -31.10 21.67 19.44
N VAL A 560 -29.83 21.56 19.07
CA VAL A 560 -28.71 22.32 19.65
C VAL A 560 -28.30 23.45 18.70
N THR A 561 -27.95 24.60 19.24
CA THR A 561 -27.34 25.72 18.51
C THR A 561 -26.10 26.21 19.25
N LEU A 562 -24.94 26.21 18.59
CA LEU A 562 -23.70 26.74 19.17
C LEU A 562 -23.74 28.26 19.25
N THR A 563 -23.18 28.83 20.33
CA THR A 563 -23.06 30.28 20.52
C THR A 563 -21.65 30.78 20.87
N ASP A 564 -20.69 29.88 21.08
CA ASP A 564 -19.24 30.11 21.09
C ASP A 564 -18.53 28.83 20.61
N ASP A 565 -17.19 28.80 20.59
CA ASP A 565 -16.43 27.54 20.47
C ASP A 565 -16.68 26.65 21.70
N VAL A 566 -16.78 25.32 21.55
CA VAL A 566 -17.16 24.37 22.64
C VAL A 566 -16.35 23.08 22.60
N SER A 567 -15.88 22.60 23.76
CA SER A 567 -15.37 21.23 23.97
C SER A 567 -16.37 20.36 24.76
N LEU A 568 -16.56 19.11 24.33
CA LEU A 568 -17.32 18.07 25.03
C LEU A 568 -16.43 16.86 25.29
N GLU A 569 -16.20 16.55 26.57
CA GLU A 569 -15.21 15.56 27.02
C GLU A 569 -15.84 14.59 28.03
N THR A 570 -15.54 13.29 27.92
CA THR A 570 -16.17 12.26 28.77
C THR A 570 -15.23 11.46 29.66
N GLY A 571 -13.93 11.73 29.64
CA GLY A 571 -12.92 10.98 30.39
C GLY A 571 -12.04 10.12 29.48
N ALA A 572 -11.10 9.38 30.09
CA ALA A 572 -10.10 8.60 29.36
C ALA A 572 -10.63 7.21 28.95
N THR A 573 -11.39 6.55 29.83
CA THR A 573 -12.24 5.42 29.42
C THR A 573 -13.38 5.98 28.57
N GLY A 574 -14.01 7.06 29.05
CA GLY A 574 -15.04 7.81 28.36
C GLY A 574 -16.37 7.07 28.21
N ALA A 575 -17.31 7.77 27.60
CA ALA A 575 -18.65 7.30 27.32
C ALA A 575 -19.26 8.09 26.15
N SER A 576 -20.42 7.65 25.64
CA SER A 576 -20.94 8.19 24.39
C SER A 576 -21.40 9.66 24.49
N ILE A 577 -21.09 10.44 23.45
CA ILE A 577 -21.59 11.80 23.20
C ILE A 577 -22.64 11.71 22.10
N THR A 578 -23.91 12.01 22.40
CA THR A 578 -25.03 11.75 21.48
C THR A 578 -25.90 12.99 21.24
N PHE A 579 -26.10 13.30 19.95
CA PHE A 579 -27.06 14.31 19.48
C PHE A 579 -28.24 13.60 18.79
N HIS A 580 -29.41 13.56 19.45
CA HIS A 580 -30.64 12.94 18.91
C HIS A 580 -31.41 13.85 17.92
N ASN A 581 -30.86 15.01 17.59
CA ASN A 581 -31.55 16.09 16.91
C ASN A 581 -30.58 16.97 16.09
N THR A 582 -31.08 18.00 15.42
CA THR A 582 -30.23 18.89 14.61
C THR A 582 -29.27 19.71 15.48
N LEU A 583 -28.03 19.85 15.00
CA LEU A 583 -26.99 20.71 15.54
C LEU A 583 -26.62 21.77 14.48
N ASP A 584 -26.72 23.05 14.81
CA ASP A 584 -26.42 24.17 13.91
C ASP A 584 -25.60 25.26 14.64
N ASP A 585 -25.03 26.23 13.92
CA ASP A 585 -24.42 27.42 14.54
C ASP A 585 -25.41 28.61 14.63
N VAL A 586 -25.03 29.66 15.36
CA VAL A 586 -25.70 30.95 15.33
C VAL A 586 -25.40 31.69 14.02
N ALA A 587 -26.45 32.19 13.37
CA ALA A 587 -26.40 32.72 12.00
C ALA A 587 -25.27 33.74 11.74
N ALA A 588 -24.49 33.47 10.68
CA ALA A 588 -23.30 34.20 10.24
C ALA A 588 -22.06 34.12 11.16
N GLN A 589 -21.99 33.10 12.03
CA GLN A 589 -20.77 32.59 12.66
C GLN A 589 -20.52 31.14 12.21
N ALA A 590 -19.38 30.58 12.61
CA ALA A 590 -18.98 29.19 12.39
C ALA A 590 -17.95 28.82 13.46
N HIS A 591 -18.42 28.45 14.64
CA HIS A 591 -17.65 28.10 15.83
C HIS A 591 -17.24 26.63 15.80
N SER A 592 -16.15 26.32 16.48
CA SER A 592 -15.51 25.00 16.50
C SER A 592 -16.11 24.10 17.58
N LEU A 593 -16.13 22.80 17.32
CA LEU A 593 -16.63 21.78 18.25
C LEU A 593 -15.53 20.73 18.49
N GLY A 594 -15.01 20.68 19.71
CA GLY A 594 -14.11 19.62 20.19
C GLY A 594 -14.91 18.48 20.82
N LEU A 595 -14.53 17.23 20.55
CA LEU A 595 -15.22 16.04 21.01
C LEU A 595 -14.21 14.98 21.46
N ASN A 596 -14.38 14.47 22.69
CA ASN A 596 -13.60 13.35 23.23
C ASN A 596 -14.52 12.36 23.98
N ALA A 597 -14.81 11.23 23.35
CA ALA A 597 -15.63 10.16 23.91
C ALA A 597 -14.80 9.07 24.63
N GLY A 598 -13.49 9.27 24.79
CA GLY A 598 -12.56 8.29 25.33
C GLY A 598 -12.42 7.02 24.47
N THR A 599 -11.69 6.04 24.98
CA THR A 599 -11.42 4.77 24.28
C THR A 599 -12.63 3.83 24.19
N ALA A 600 -13.66 4.00 25.02
CA ALA A 600 -14.82 3.13 25.06
C ALA A 600 -16.12 3.79 24.54
N GLY A 601 -16.20 5.12 24.48
CA GLY A 601 -17.41 5.86 24.16
C GLY A 601 -17.57 6.21 22.67
N ASP A 602 -18.82 6.38 22.24
CA ASP A 602 -19.18 6.61 20.84
C ASP A 602 -19.65 8.05 20.59
N ILE A 603 -19.32 8.61 19.42
CA ILE A 603 -19.83 9.92 19.01
C ILE A 603 -20.94 9.71 17.98
N THR A 604 -22.17 10.15 18.27
CA THR A 604 -23.33 9.88 17.41
C THR A 604 -24.09 11.14 17.02
N PHE A 605 -24.14 11.43 15.71
CA PHE A 605 -24.99 12.45 15.10
C PHE A 605 -26.15 11.79 14.35
N THR A 606 -27.30 11.67 15.01
CA THR A 606 -28.47 10.95 14.48
C THR A 606 -29.24 11.69 13.37
N MET A 607 -28.99 12.99 13.23
CA MET A 607 -29.76 13.94 12.43
C MET A 607 -28.80 14.94 11.77
N ASN A 608 -29.32 15.79 10.88
CA ASN A 608 -28.47 16.70 10.11
C ASN A 608 -27.73 17.73 10.99
N VAL A 609 -26.49 18.02 10.63
CA VAL A 609 -25.59 18.99 11.26
C VAL A 609 -25.27 20.11 10.27
N GLY A 610 -25.35 21.37 10.71
CA GLY A 610 -24.92 22.56 9.98
C GLY A 610 -25.78 22.99 8.78
N LEU A 611 -26.96 22.40 8.56
CA LEU A 611 -27.79 22.68 7.38
C LEU A 611 -28.59 23.98 7.43
N VAL A 612 -28.83 24.56 8.62
CA VAL A 612 -29.40 25.91 8.78
C VAL A 612 -28.30 26.94 8.85
N GLN A 613 -27.22 26.62 9.56
CA GLN A 613 -25.96 27.38 9.57
C GLN A 613 -24.80 26.42 9.84
N GLU A 614 -23.88 26.37 8.89
CA GLU A 614 -22.62 25.62 8.88
C GLU A 614 -21.79 25.85 10.14
N LEU A 615 -21.27 24.75 10.73
CA LEU A 615 -20.34 24.79 11.86
C LEU A 615 -18.92 25.20 11.43
N GLY A 616 -18.07 25.57 12.37
CA GLY A 616 -16.64 25.81 12.17
C GLY A 616 -15.84 24.53 11.93
N VAL A 617 -14.74 24.34 12.67
CA VAL A 617 -13.96 23.11 12.60
C VAL A 617 -14.51 22.13 13.64
N VAL A 618 -14.91 20.93 13.22
CA VAL A 618 -15.24 19.85 14.14
C VAL A 618 -14.01 18.97 14.31
N ASN A 619 -13.53 18.81 15.55
CA ASN A 619 -12.40 17.96 15.89
C ASN A 619 -12.88 16.83 16.80
N VAL A 620 -12.81 15.59 16.32
CA VAL A 620 -12.84 14.39 17.18
C VAL A 620 -11.41 14.10 17.59
N THR A 621 -11.12 14.26 18.88
CA THR A 621 -9.80 13.94 19.45
C THR A 621 -9.65 12.45 19.69
N LEU A 622 -10.70 11.79 20.18
CA LEU A 622 -10.74 10.34 20.44
C LEU A 622 -12.19 9.85 20.57
N ALA A 623 -12.44 8.63 20.10
CA ALA A 623 -13.66 7.86 20.32
C ALA A 623 -13.36 6.35 20.16
N ARG A 624 -14.36 5.50 20.43
CA ARG A 624 -14.45 4.17 19.83
C ARG A 624 -15.04 4.29 18.42
N ASP A 625 -16.37 4.38 18.31
CA ASP A 625 -17.05 4.49 17.02
C ASP A 625 -17.59 5.92 16.79
N VAL A 626 -17.60 6.38 15.53
CA VAL A 626 -18.12 7.71 15.14
C VAL A 626 -19.19 7.55 14.06
N PHE A 627 -20.43 8.00 14.33
CA PHE A 627 -21.59 7.80 13.47
C PHE A 627 -22.12 9.12 12.89
N LEU A 628 -21.89 9.35 11.60
CA LEU A 628 -22.40 10.52 10.85
C LEU A 628 -23.67 10.14 10.06
N LEU A 629 -24.80 9.97 10.76
CA LEU A 629 -26.04 9.41 10.18
C LEU A 629 -26.87 10.42 9.38
N GLY A 630 -26.62 11.72 9.56
CA GLY A 630 -27.27 12.83 8.85
C GLY A 630 -26.34 13.51 7.83
N GLN A 631 -26.89 14.43 7.02
CA GLN A 631 -26.04 15.37 6.27
C GLN A 631 -25.28 16.26 7.27
N PHE A 632 -23.98 16.42 7.07
CA PHE A 632 -23.08 17.09 8.00
C PHE A 632 -22.31 18.18 7.25
N LEU A 633 -22.52 19.44 7.60
CA LEU A 633 -21.89 20.61 6.95
C LEU A 633 -21.06 21.42 7.95
N ALA A 634 -19.75 21.49 7.73
CA ALA A 634 -18.79 22.20 8.58
C ALA A 634 -17.67 22.83 7.73
N VAL A 635 -16.97 23.84 8.26
CA VAL A 635 -15.79 24.41 7.58
C VAL A 635 -14.69 23.35 7.42
N ALA A 636 -14.50 22.47 8.42
CA ALA A 636 -13.64 21.29 8.31
C ALA A 636 -14.06 20.19 9.31
N PHE A 637 -13.64 18.96 9.04
CA PHE A 637 -13.80 17.82 9.95
C PHE A 637 -12.45 17.12 10.09
N HIS A 638 -11.95 16.98 11.31
CA HIS A 638 -10.78 16.19 11.64
C HIS A 638 -11.13 15.19 12.74
N GLN A 639 -11.01 13.90 12.45
CA GLN A 639 -10.85 12.86 13.46
C GLN A 639 -9.37 12.46 13.45
N LEU A 640 -8.70 12.64 14.58
CA LEU A 640 -7.25 12.45 14.71
C LEU A 640 -6.85 11.10 15.32
N ASP A 641 -7.79 10.46 16.03
CA ASP A 641 -7.66 9.14 16.64
C ASP A 641 -9.07 8.50 16.74
N GLY A 642 -9.14 7.18 16.80
CA GLY A 642 -10.38 6.40 16.84
C GLY A 642 -10.12 4.90 16.97
N THR A 643 -10.54 4.31 18.08
CA THR A 643 -10.22 2.91 18.43
C THR A 643 -11.20 1.88 17.84
N GLY A 644 -12.16 2.33 17.02
CA GLY A 644 -13.18 1.50 16.39
C GLY A 644 -13.48 1.97 14.96
N THR A 645 -14.77 2.01 14.59
CA THR A 645 -15.20 2.29 13.22
C THR A 645 -15.82 3.68 13.06
N THR A 646 -15.36 4.43 12.06
CA THR A 646 -16.02 5.67 11.62
C THR A 646 -16.95 5.40 10.44
N HIS A 647 -18.25 5.58 10.68
CA HIS A 647 -19.33 5.37 9.70
C HIS A 647 -19.82 6.69 9.12
N VAL A 648 -19.61 6.88 7.82
CA VAL A 648 -20.14 8.01 7.04
C VAL A 648 -21.35 7.56 6.21
N ASP A 649 -22.48 7.38 6.90
CA ASP A 649 -23.78 7.01 6.31
C ASP A 649 -24.43 8.19 5.57
N GLY A 650 -24.27 9.40 6.11
CA GLY A 650 -24.76 10.65 5.55
C GLY A 650 -23.79 11.29 4.55
N ALA A 651 -24.06 12.53 4.17
CA ALA A 651 -23.12 13.33 3.38
C ALA A 651 -22.34 14.26 4.31
N LEU A 652 -21.07 13.93 4.56
CA LEU A 652 -20.07 14.82 5.15
C LEU A 652 -19.56 15.77 4.06
N VAL A 653 -19.81 17.07 4.23
CA VAL A 653 -19.45 18.11 3.26
C VAL A 653 -18.68 19.22 3.98
N THR A 654 -17.55 19.65 3.42
CA THR A 654 -16.75 20.76 3.95
C THR A 654 -16.51 21.87 2.94
N SER A 655 -16.65 23.13 3.37
CA SER A 655 -16.42 24.31 2.52
C SER A 655 -15.05 24.99 2.71
N GLY A 656 -14.35 24.69 3.81
CA GLY A 656 -13.05 25.27 4.11
C GLY A 656 -11.94 24.73 3.22
N SER A 657 -10.79 25.41 3.23
CA SER A 657 -9.57 24.98 2.52
C SER A 657 -8.67 24.06 3.36
N SER A 658 -9.14 23.60 4.53
CA SER A 658 -8.50 22.56 5.34
C SER A 658 -8.94 21.20 4.83
N SER A 659 -8.13 20.16 5.05
CA SER A 659 -8.50 18.80 4.67
C SER A 659 -9.65 18.25 5.52
N VAL A 660 -10.42 17.32 4.94
CA VAL A 660 -11.11 16.30 5.73
C VAL A 660 -10.06 15.28 6.16
N ILE A 661 -10.01 14.96 7.45
CA ILE A 661 -9.13 13.94 8.02
C ILE A 661 -10.00 12.99 8.83
N ILE A 662 -9.88 11.68 8.55
CA ILE A 662 -10.44 10.62 9.38
C ILE A 662 -9.31 9.61 9.63
N ALA A 663 -8.80 9.57 10.85
CA ALA A 663 -7.85 8.57 11.35
C ALA A 663 -8.52 7.72 12.44
N THR A 664 -8.56 6.40 12.24
CA THR A 664 -9.26 5.44 13.13
C THR A 664 -8.85 4.00 12.77
N ASN A 665 -9.33 2.99 13.49
CA ASN A 665 -9.10 1.59 13.12
C ASN A 665 -9.77 1.19 11.80
N ASP A 666 -11.08 1.41 11.63
CA ASP A 666 -11.84 1.05 10.42
C ASP A 666 -12.67 2.23 9.87
N ILE A 667 -12.78 2.36 8.56
CA ILE A 667 -13.59 3.42 7.90
C ILE A 667 -14.64 2.80 6.98
N GLU A 668 -15.93 3.03 7.26
CA GLU A 668 -17.04 2.65 6.38
C GLU A 668 -17.73 3.90 5.82
N VAL A 669 -17.78 4.02 4.49
CA VAL A 669 -18.55 5.06 3.80
C VAL A 669 -19.72 4.43 3.05
N THR A 670 -20.94 4.89 3.35
CA THR A 670 -22.15 4.54 2.59
C THR A 670 -22.85 5.73 1.94
N GLY A 671 -22.57 6.94 2.43
CA GLY A 671 -23.07 8.20 1.89
C GLY A 671 -22.01 8.92 1.05
N ARG A 672 -21.57 10.11 1.50
CA ARG A 672 -20.65 10.96 0.74
C ARG A 672 -19.64 11.65 1.64
N VAL A 673 -18.40 11.80 1.17
CA VAL A 673 -17.39 12.72 1.72
C VAL A 673 -17.04 13.73 0.62
N GLU A 674 -17.27 15.03 0.86
CA GLU A 674 -17.07 16.08 -0.16
C GLU A 674 -16.28 17.28 0.37
N SER A 675 -15.21 17.66 -0.33
CA SER A 675 -14.45 18.89 -0.11
C SER A 675 -14.72 19.89 -1.23
N GLN A 676 -15.45 20.97 -0.96
CA GLN A 676 -15.87 21.99 -1.95
C GLN A 676 -14.79 23.06 -2.22
N SER A 677 -13.51 22.70 -2.05
CA SER A 677 -12.40 23.65 -1.93
C SER A 677 -11.06 22.99 -2.25
N THR A 678 -9.95 23.63 -1.85
CA THR A 678 -8.59 23.07 -1.95
C THR A 678 -8.20 22.19 -0.76
N GLY A 679 -9.15 21.80 0.10
CA GLY A 679 -8.91 20.82 1.15
C GLY A 679 -8.80 19.42 0.57
N SER A 680 -7.80 18.64 0.99
CA SER A 680 -7.68 17.23 0.60
C SER A 680 -8.65 16.35 1.41
N ILE A 681 -8.85 15.09 1.01
CA ILE A 681 -9.58 14.10 1.81
C ILE A 681 -8.60 12.99 2.19
N LEU A 682 -8.36 12.79 3.48
CA LEU A 682 -7.50 11.74 4.02
C LEU A 682 -8.37 10.78 4.83
N LEU A 683 -8.56 9.57 4.31
CA LEU A 683 -9.16 8.44 5.02
C LEU A 683 -8.04 7.46 5.37
N LEU A 684 -7.72 7.37 6.66
CA LEU A 684 -6.60 6.63 7.22
C LEU A 684 -7.15 5.58 8.21
N ALA A 685 -7.19 4.33 7.79
CA ALA A 685 -7.54 3.19 8.62
C ALA A 685 -6.26 2.46 9.07
N ALA A 686 -6.20 1.99 10.31
CA ALA A 686 -5.20 0.99 10.71
C ALA A 686 -5.52 -0.33 9.99
N ASN A 687 -6.76 -0.78 10.16
CA ASN A 687 -7.38 -1.88 9.42
C ASN A 687 -7.92 -1.36 8.06
N ASP A 688 -9.23 -1.52 7.78
CA ASP A 688 -9.76 -1.45 6.43
C ASP A 688 -10.46 -0.11 6.09
N VAL A 689 -10.37 0.28 4.81
CA VAL A 689 -11.20 1.35 4.22
C VAL A 689 -12.24 0.73 3.28
N THR A 690 -13.51 0.77 3.68
CA THR A 690 -14.64 0.22 2.91
C THR A 690 -15.52 1.33 2.33
N LEU A 691 -15.57 1.41 0.99
CA LEU A 691 -16.50 2.25 0.24
C LEU A 691 -17.57 1.34 -0.38
N THR A 692 -18.82 1.45 0.10
CA THR A 692 -19.95 0.67 -0.44
C THR A 692 -20.40 1.21 -1.81
N GLY A 693 -21.18 0.43 -2.57
CA GLY A 693 -21.70 0.79 -3.91
C GLY A 693 -22.69 1.97 -4.00
N SER A 694 -22.73 2.83 -2.99
CA SER A 694 -23.35 4.17 -3.04
C SER A 694 -22.46 5.27 -2.47
N ALA A 695 -21.21 4.95 -2.14
CA ALA A 695 -20.23 5.87 -1.58
C ALA A 695 -19.67 6.81 -2.65
N GLU A 696 -19.63 8.10 -2.34
CA GLU A 696 -18.97 9.12 -3.18
C GLU A 696 -17.91 9.89 -2.37
N VAL A 697 -16.64 9.83 -2.78
CA VAL A 697 -15.54 10.59 -2.16
C VAL A 697 -15.03 11.62 -3.18
N VAL A 698 -15.36 12.90 -2.97
CA VAL A 698 -15.26 13.95 -4.00
C VAL A 698 -14.51 15.19 -3.52
N SER A 699 -13.51 15.64 -4.29
CA SER A 699 -12.74 16.84 -4.02
C SER A 699 -12.75 17.82 -5.20
N ASP A 700 -13.13 19.08 -4.93
CA ASP A 700 -13.19 20.14 -5.94
C ASP A 700 -11.81 20.63 -6.41
N ALA A 701 -10.75 20.40 -5.63
CA ALA A 701 -9.38 20.73 -6.04
C ALA A 701 -8.24 20.03 -5.28
N GLY A 702 -8.44 19.65 -4.01
CA GLY A 702 -7.43 18.97 -3.18
C GLY A 702 -7.22 17.49 -3.54
N ASP A 703 -6.15 16.89 -3.03
CA ASP A 703 -5.82 15.48 -3.25
C ASP A 703 -6.76 14.55 -2.45
N ILE A 704 -6.80 13.26 -2.80
CA ILE A 704 -7.52 12.23 -2.03
C ILE A 704 -6.55 11.10 -1.69
N GLN A 705 -6.49 10.72 -0.41
CA GLN A 705 -5.71 9.59 0.08
C GLN A 705 -6.65 8.60 0.77
N LEU A 706 -6.67 7.36 0.29
CA LEU A 706 -7.34 6.21 0.91
C LEU A 706 -6.25 5.24 1.37
N ILE A 707 -6.00 5.17 2.67
CA ILE A 707 -4.91 4.38 3.23
C ILE A 707 -5.47 3.41 4.27
N ALA A 708 -5.35 2.13 3.96
CA ALA A 708 -5.39 1.03 4.91
C ALA A 708 -3.94 0.61 5.26
N ASP A 709 -3.68 -0.05 6.39
CA ASP A 709 -2.32 -0.21 6.96
C ASP A 709 -1.65 1.16 7.17
N SER A 710 -2.33 2.07 7.88
CA SER A 710 -1.84 3.45 8.13
C SER A 710 -0.93 3.59 9.35
N ASP A 711 -1.04 2.70 10.33
CA ASP A 711 -0.16 2.56 11.51
C ASP A 711 1.09 1.68 11.23
N MET A 712 1.06 0.90 10.14
CA MET A 712 2.20 0.11 9.64
C MET A 712 2.63 -1.05 10.55
N VAL A 713 1.71 -1.61 11.33
CA VAL A 713 1.96 -2.77 12.19
C VAL A 713 2.12 -4.05 11.38
N CYS A 714 3.10 -4.89 11.75
CA CYS A 714 3.46 -6.10 10.99
C CYS A 714 2.51 -7.30 11.24
N ASP A 715 1.19 -7.07 11.23
CA ASP A 715 0.17 -8.11 11.44
C ASP A 715 0.00 -9.02 10.21
N GLY A 716 -0.01 -8.43 9.00
CA GLY A 716 -0.18 -9.14 7.72
C GLY A 716 -1.53 -9.84 7.58
N THR A 717 -2.56 -9.38 8.31
CA THR A 717 -3.94 -9.92 8.30
C THR A 717 -5.04 -8.84 8.36
N SER A 718 -4.68 -7.58 8.15
CA SER A 718 -5.55 -6.41 8.06
C SER A 718 -5.00 -5.43 7.02
N GLY A 719 -5.78 -4.39 6.68
CA GLY A 719 -5.26 -3.30 5.85
C GLY A 719 -5.68 -3.38 4.38
N ALA A 720 -6.95 -3.72 4.10
CA ALA A 720 -7.54 -3.74 2.76
C ALA A 720 -8.27 -2.42 2.40
N VAL A 721 -8.26 -2.05 1.11
CA VAL A 721 -9.17 -1.00 0.59
C VAL A 721 -10.21 -1.64 -0.32
N THR A 722 -11.47 -1.63 0.08
CA THR A 722 -12.57 -2.24 -0.67
C THR A 722 -13.50 -1.17 -1.24
N MET A 723 -13.43 -0.93 -2.55
CA MET A 723 -14.46 -0.23 -3.30
C MET A 723 -15.41 -1.25 -3.93
N ALA A 724 -16.69 -1.23 -3.56
CA ALA A 724 -17.70 -2.12 -4.15
C ALA A 724 -18.39 -1.49 -5.37
N ASP A 725 -18.82 -2.32 -6.34
CA ASP A 725 -19.68 -2.02 -7.51
C ASP A 725 -20.51 -0.73 -7.35
N GLY A 726 -20.09 0.34 -8.03
CA GLY A 726 -20.71 1.67 -8.01
C GLY A 726 -20.13 2.69 -7.01
N ALA A 727 -19.05 2.36 -6.29
CA ALA A 727 -18.33 3.29 -5.41
C ALA A 727 -17.43 4.23 -6.22
N PHE A 728 -17.54 5.54 -5.97
CA PHE A 728 -16.95 6.56 -6.85
C PHE A 728 -16.02 7.54 -6.11
N VAL A 729 -14.78 7.67 -6.60
CA VAL A 729 -13.76 8.57 -6.03
C VAL A 729 -13.32 9.57 -7.11
N MET A 730 -13.44 10.88 -6.85
CA MET A 730 -13.05 11.93 -7.80
C MET A 730 -12.32 13.09 -7.16
N SER A 731 -11.17 13.49 -7.71
CA SER A 731 -10.65 14.86 -7.54
C SER A 731 -10.65 15.62 -8.86
N GLN A 732 -11.18 16.85 -8.90
CA GLN A 732 -11.20 17.63 -10.15
C GLN A 732 -9.79 18.02 -10.63
N THR A 733 -8.82 18.22 -9.72
CA THR A 733 -7.45 18.63 -10.06
C THR A 733 -6.34 18.06 -9.18
N GLY A 734 -6.66 17.47 -8.03
CA GLY A 734 -5.70 16.81 -7.14
C GLY A 734 -5.43 15.38 -7.58
N SER A 735 -4.32 14.83 -7.09
CA SER A 735 -3.99 13.41 -7.23
C SER A 735 -4.89 12.52 -6.37
N ILE A 736 -4.98 11.24 -6.74
CA ILE A 736 -5.63 10.19 -5.94
C ILE A 736 -4.56 9.16 -5.56
N GLU A 737 -4.46 8.83 -4.28
CA GLU A 737 -3.60 7.78 -3.75
C GLU A 737 -4.46 6.74 -3.02
N VAL A 738 -4.22 5.46 -3.32
CA VAL A 738 -4.83 4.32 -2.64
C VAL A 738 -3.71 3.39 -2.20
N ARG A 739 -3.59 3.15 -0.90
CA ARG A 739 -2.58 2.25 -0.31
C ARG A 739 -3.24 1.23 0.62
N ALA A 740 -2.75 0.00 0.55
CA ALA A 740 -3.17 -1.13 1.35
C ALA A 740 -1.98 -2.06 1.62
N ASP A 741 -2.04 -2.85 2.69
CA ASP A 741 -1.22 -4.07 2.78
C ASP A 741 -1.87 -5.19 1.98
N GLU A 742 -3.13 -5.50 2.30
CA GLU A 742 -3.93 -6.51 1.60
C GLU A 742 -4.43 -6.02 0.22
N THR A 743 -5.34 -6.78 -0.38
CA THR A 743 -5.90 -6.53 -1.71
C THR A 743 -6.70 -5.23 -1.77
N ILE A 744 -6.49 -4.47 -2.86
CA ILE A 744 -7.33 -3.32 -3.22
C ILE A 744 -8.38 -3.79 -4.22
N LEU A 745 -9.65 -3.57 -3.90
CA LEU A 745 -10.77 -3.66 -4.85
C LEU A 745 -11.10 -2.24 -5.34
N VAL A 746 -11.10 -2.04 -6.66
CA VAL A 746 -11.36 -0.77 -7.35
C VAL A 746 -12.74 -0.82 -8.03
N SER A 747 -13.39 0.34 -8.21
CA SER A 747 -14.64 0.46 -8.99
C SER A 747 -14.57 1.71 -9.88
N SER A 748 -14.32 2.90 -9.33
CA SER A 748 -13.87 4.03 -10.16
C SER A 748 -13.10 5.13 -9.40
N LEU A 749 -11.87 5.38 -9.86
CA LEU A 749 -10.97 6.46 -9.46
C LEU A 749 -10.80 7.44 -10.64
N SER A 750 -11.21 8.70 -10.47
CA SER A 750 -11.26 9.71 -11.54
C SER A 750 -10.54 11.00 -11.18
N THR A 751 -9.52 11.40 -11.95
CA THR A 751 -8.89 12.72 -11.77
C THR A 751 -8.65 13.52 -13.05
N GLY A 752 -8.81 14.84 -12.94
CA GLY A 752 -8.35 15.81 -13.94
C GLY A 752 -6.88 16.20 -13.82
N HIS A 753 -6.15 15.67 -12.83
CA HIS A 753 -4.74 16.00 -12.59
C HIS A 753 -3.84 15.69 -13.81
N ALA A 754 -2.95 16.62 -14.16
CA ALA A 754 -2.13 16.58 -15.39
C ALA A 754 -0.62 16.50 -15.12
N GLY A 755 -0.24 16.07 -13.91
CA GLY A 755 1.12 15.69 -13.53
C GLY A 755 1.20 14.19 -13.21
N GLY A 756 2.39 13.72 -12.82
CA GLY A 756 2.61 12.34 -12.40
C GLY A 756 3.12 12.25 -10.95
N PRO A 757 2.64 11.27 -10.15
CA PRO A 757 1.47 10.42 -10.41
C PRO A 757 0.16 11.22 -10.28
N ALA A 758 -0.81 10.91 -11.15
CA ALA A 758 -2.18 11.43 -11.08
C ALA A 758 -3.08 10.51 -10.26
N ILE A 759 -2.96 9.19 -10.50
CA ILE A 759 -3.52 8.15 -9.64
C ILE A 759 -2.36 7.22 -9.25
N SER A 760 -2.29 6.84 -7.98
CA SER A 760 -1.35 5.85 -7.46
C SER A 760 -2.12 4.79 -6.67
N VAL A 761 -2.01 3.52 -7.06
CA VAL A 761 -2.66 2.39 -6.38
C VAL A 761 -1.56 1.40 -5.97
N THR A 762 -1.41 1.13 -4.67
CA THR A 762 -0.32 0.31 -4.13
C THR A 762 -0.84 -0.70 -3.10
N SER A 763 -0.88 -1.97 -3.48
CA SER A 763 -1.08 -3.11 -2.57
C SER A 763 0.28 -3.76 -2.28
N LYS A 764 0.70 -3.75 -1.01
CA LYS A 764 2.05 -4.16 -0.57
C LYS A 764 2.22 -5.67 -0.49
N ASN A 765 1.20 -6.38 0.00
CA ASN A 765 1.14 -7.83 0.20
C ASN A 765 -0.08 -8.49 -0.49
N GLY A 766 -0.79 -7.78 -1.39
CA GLY A 766 -2.03 -8.25 -2.01
C GLY A 766 -2.11 -8.10 -3.53
N GLN A 767 -3.34 -8.06 -4.05
CA GLN A 767 -3.67 -7.82 -5.45
C GLN A 767 -4.30 -6.43 -5.66
N VAL A 768 -4.41 -5.99 -6.91
CA VAL A 768 -5.32 -4.90 -7.30
C VAL A 768 -6.35 -5.47 -8.28
N LEU A 769 -7.63 -5.43 -7.92
CA LEU A 769 -8.72 -6.08 -8.66
C LEU A 769 -9.85 -5.09 -8.95
N ASP A 770 -10.55 -5.29 -10.08
CA ASP A 770 -11.85 -4.65 -10.36
C ASP A 770 -12.96 -5.28 -9.49
N ALA A 771 -13.95 -4.48 -9.11
CA ALA A 771 -15.14 -4.88 -8.35
C ALA A 771 -16.13 -5.77 -9.14
N GLY A 772 -15.98 -5.84 -10.47
CA GLY A 772 -16.80 -6.63 -11.39
C GLY A 772 -17.96 -5.86 -12.01
N ASP A 773 -17.84 -4.54 -12.19
CA ASP A 773 -18.93 -3.67 -12.66
C ASP A 773 -18.93 -3.38 -14.18
N THR A 774 -19.14 -2.13 -14.63
CA THR A 774 -19.11 -1.70 -16.05
C THR A 774 -18.75 -0.22 -16.26
N ASP A 775 -18.40 0.51 -15.19
CA ASP A 775 -17.81 1.84 -15.31
C ASP A 775 -16.29 1.69 -15.61
N ILE A 776 -15.43 2.66 -15.24
CA ILE A 776 -13.99 2.60 -15.58
C ILE A 776 -13.19 2.79 -14.29
N ASP A 777 -12.36 1.80 -13.94
CA ASP A 777 -11.55 1.78 -12.72
C ASP A 777 -10.64 3.01 -12.61
N LEU A 778 -9.94 3.35 -13.69
CA LEU A 778 -8.82 4.31 -13.65
C LEU A 778 -8.98 5.36 -14.77
N ILE A 779 -9.45 6.56 -14.41
CA ILE A 779 -9.71 7.67 -15.35
C ILE A 779 -8.73 8.82 -15.08
N ALA A 780 -7.73 8.98 -15.97
CA ALA A 780 -6.75 10.08 -15.91
C ALA A 780 -6.15 10.38 -17.29
N ASN A 781 -6.98 10.86 -18.23
CA ASN A 781 -6.59 11.19 -19.61
C ASN A 781 -6.18 12.66 -19.83
N SER A 782 -5.84 13.37 -18.75
CA SER A 782 -5.18 14.68 -18.83
C SER A 782 -3.76 14.52 -19.38
N ALA A 783 -3.40 15.21 -20.47
CA ALA A 783 -2.09 15.03 -21.10
C ALA A 783 -0.91 15.32 -20.14
N GLY A 784 -0.07 14.32 -19.89
CA GLY A 784 0.99 14.32 -18.88
C GLY A 784 0.62 13.66 -17.54
N ALA A 785 -0.60 13.13 -17.39
CA ALA A 785 -1.02 12.32 -16.28
C ALA A 785 -0.37 10.93 -16.32
N VAL A 786 0.03 10.42 -15.15
CA VAL A 786 0.56 9.05 -15.02
C VAL A 786 -0.26 8.31 -13.98
N VAL A 787 -0.81 7.15 -14.36
CA VAL A 787 -1.44 6.21 -13.43
C VAL A 787 -0.43 5.13 -13.08
N ALA A 788 -0.09 5.02 -11.79
CA ALA A 788 0.81 4.01 -11.27
C ALA A 788 0.02 2.95 -10.51
N VAL A 789 0.24 1.67 -10.82
CA VAL A 789 -0.40 0.54 -10.13
C VAL A 789 0.67 -0.48 -9.74
N THR A 790 0.83 -0.72 -8.44
CA THR A 790 1.77 -1.71 -7.90
C THR A 790 1.03 -2.73 -7.04
N SER A 791 1.31 -4.01 -7.27
CA SER A 791 0.76 -5.13 -6.49
C SER A 791 1.86 -6.18 -6.24
N GLN A 792 1.66 -7.05 -5.25
CA GLN A 792 2.52 -8.24 -5.10
C GLN A 792 2.03 -9.39 -5.99
N PHE A 793 0.76 -9.75 -5.87
CA PHE A 793 0.20 -10.98 -6.43
C PHE A 793 -0.68 -10.76 -7.68
N GLY A 794 -0.59 -9.59 -8.31
CA GLY A 794 -1.18 -9.30 -9.62
C GLY A 794 -2.24 -8.20 -9.62
N THR A 795 -2.55 -7.75 -10.83
CA THR A 795 -3.37 -6.59 -11.17
C THR A 795 -4.37 -7.00 -12.26
N GLY A 796 -5.66 -6.79 -12.04
CA GLY A 796 -6.72 -7.20 -12.98
C GLY A 796 -6.95 -8.72 -13.03
N SER A 797 -6.75 -9.46 -11.94
CA SER A 797 -6.77 -10.92 -11.98
C SER A 797 -8.19 -11.50 -12.05
N GLY A 798 -8.69 -11.75 -13.26
CA GLY A 798 -9.95 -12.48 -13.52
C GLY A 798 -11.10 -11.60 -14.03
N ASN A 799 -10.98 -10.29 -13.91
CA ASN A 799 -11.48 -9.29 -14.85
C ASN A 799 -10.40 -8.20 -14.94
N ALA A 800 -10.20 -7.62 -16.13
CA ALA A 800 -9.20 -6.59 -16.35
C ALA A 800 -9.47 -5.35 -15.48
N LEU A 801 -8.47 -4.49 -15.29
CA LEU A 801 -8.76 -3.11 -14.91
C LEU A 801 -9.13 -2.32 -16.18
N GLU A 802 -10.33 -1.74 -16.20
CA GLU A 802 -10.79 -0.88 -17.27
C GLU A 802 -10.17 0.53 -17.09
N THR A 803 -9.42 1.01 -18.09
CA THR A 803 -8.67 2.28 -18.00
C THR A 803 -9.03 3.31 -19.08
N ASN A 804 -8.77 4.58 -18.77
CA ASN A 804 -8.83 5.70 -19.69
C ASN A 804 -7.73 6.71 -19.30
N VAL A 805 -6.48 6.40 -19.64
CA VAL A 805 -5.29 7.07 -19.07
C VAL A 805 -4.33 7.57 -20.13
N ASP A 806 -3.73 8.76 -19.91
CA ASP A 806 -2.72 9.30 -20.83
C ASP A 806 -1.42 8.49 -20.77
N THR A 807 -0.99 8.08 -19.57
CA THR A 807 0.18 7.20 -19.36
C THR A 807 -0.07 6.21 -18.23
N PHE A 808 0.29 4.93 -18.43
CA PHE A 808 0.19 3.85 -17.43
C PHE A 808 1.57 3.34 -16.99
N ALA A 809 1.68 2.95 -15.72
CA ALA A 809 2.87 2.39 -15.08
C ALA A 809 2.48 1.26 -14.11
N GLY A 810 2.30 0.04 -14.64
CA GLY A 810 1.97 -1.16 -13.88
C GLY A 810 3.20 -1.97 -13.45
N ALA A 811 3.21 -2.46 -12.21
CA ALA A 811 4.24 -3.34 -11.66
C ALA A 811 3.64 -4.46 -10.78
N VAL A 812 4.08 -5.70 -10.99
CA VAL A 812 3.78 -6.87 -10.14
C VAL A 812 5.08 -7.42 -9.57
N THR A 813 5.25 -7.36 -8.25
CA THR A 813 6.56 -7.56 -7.58
C THR A 813 6.89 -9.03 -7.25
N ASP A 814 5.95 -9.95 -7.44
CA ASP A 814 6.11 -11.40 -7.26
C ASP A 814 5.42 -12.15 -8.44
N VAL A 815 4.93 -13.37 -8.20
CA VAL A 815 4.11 -14.14 -9.14
C VAL A 815 2.71 -13.54 -9.25
N GLY A 816 2.36 -13.02 -10.43
CA GLY A 816 1.02 -12.50 -10.70
C GLY A 816 0.81 -12.04 -12.15
N LEU A 817 -0.46 -11.98 -12.57
CA LEU A 817 -0.90 -11.45 -13.86
C LEU A 817 -0.96 -9.90 -13.80
N LEU A 818 -0.67 -9.23 -14.92
CA LEU A 818 -1.02 -7.83 -15.16
C LEU A 818 -1.99 -7.77 -16.36
N GLU A 819 -3.26 -7.48 -16.11
CA GLU A 819 -4.34 -7.48 -17.11
C GLU A 819 -5.10 -6.13 -17.08
N ILE A 820 -5.10 -5.40 -18.22
CA ILE A 820 -5.77 -4.09 -18.37
C ILE A 820 -6.48 -3.97 -19.73
N HIS A 821 -7.56 -3.19 -19.79
CA HIS A 821 -8.23 -2.77 -21.03
C HIS A 821 -8.37 -1.24 -21.07
N ASP A 822 -7.59 -0.56 -21.92
CA ASP A 822 -7.75 0.90 -22.11
C ASP A 822 -8.73 1.22 -23.24
N ILE A 823 -9.69 2.11 -22.98
CA ILE A 823 -10.72 2.49 -23.94
C ILE A 823 -10.29 3.60 -24.93
N GLY A 824 -9.00 3.97 -24.97
CA GLY A 824 -8.45 5.09 -25.73
C GLY A 824 -7.07 4.82 -26.35
N ASP A 825 -6.29 5.89 -26.57
CA ASP A 825 -4.87 5.79 -26.96
C ASP A 825 -4.02 5.87 -25.69
N ILE A 826 -3.15 4.88 -25.44
CA ILE A 826 -2.41 4.70 -24.17
C ILE A 826 -0.88 4.74 -24.36
N ASN A 827 -0.18 5.43 -23.45
CA ASN A 827 1.28 5.36 -23.34
C ASN A 827 1.69 4.42 -22.19
N ILE A 828 2.48 3.38 -22.47
CA ILE A 828 3.03 2.49 -21.45
C ILE A 828 4.40 3.00 -21.02
N ALA A 829 4.46 3.62 -19.82
CA ALA A 829 5.71 3.95 -19.16
C ALA A 829 6.31 2.71 -18.46
N ALA A 830 5.46 1.86 -17.88
CA ALA A 830 5.81 0.54 -17.37
C ALA A 830 4.61 -0.43 -17.44
N ALA A 831 4.90 -1.69 -17.73
CA ALA A 831 4.04 -2.85 -17.56
C ALA A 831 4.96 -4.04 -17.27
N GLN A 832 5.25 -4.27 -15.99
CA GLN A 832 6.29 -5.20 -15.55
C GLN A 832 5.75 -6.21 -14.55
N THR A 833 6.16 -7.47 -14.68
CA THR A 833 5.93 -8.53 -13.70
C THR A 833 7.27 -9.13 -13.30
N THR A 834 7.32 -9.87 -12.19
CA THR A 834 8.55 -10.57 -11.77
C THR A 834 8.59 -12.01 -12.28
N ASP A 835 7.46 -12.70 -12.20
CA ASP A 835 7.23 -14.04 -12.78
C ASP A 835 5.73 -14.23 -13.10
N GLY A 836 5.24 -13.63 -14.19
CA GLY A 836 3.84 -13.80 -14.60
C GLY A 836 3.43 -13.05 -15.87
N ASN A 837 2.29 -13.45 -16.43
CA ASN A 837 1.83 -12.98 -17.74
C ASN A 837 1.43 -11.49 -17.74
N ILE A 838 1.43 -10.89 -18.94
CA ILE A 838 0.93 -9.54 -19.21
C ILE A 838 -0.10 -9.60 -20.35
N LEU A 839 -1.29 -9.04 -20.12
CA LEU A 839 -2.35 -8.87 -21.12
C LEU A 839 -2.78 -7.40 -21.17
N ILE A 840 -2.73 -6.80 -22.37
CA ILE A 840 -3.10 -5.41 -22.59
C ILE A 840 -4.04 -5.35 -23.80
N GLU A 841 -5.32 -5.04 -23.58
CA GLU A 841 -6.28 -4.71 -24.65
C GLU A 841 -6.45 -3.19 -24.78
N VAL A 842 -6.59 -2.68 -26.01
CA VAL A 842 -6.62 -1.23 -26.31
C VAL A 842 -7.60 -0.92 -27.44
N ASP A 843 -8.63 -0.10 -27.18
CA ASP A 843 -9.63 0.33 -28.19
C ASP A 843 -9.10 1.42 -29.16
N GLY A 844 -7.98 2.06 -28.80
CA GLY A 844 -7.18 2.93 -29.67
C GLY A 844 -5.81 2.33 -29.96
N SER A 845 -4.75 3.14 -29.82
CA SER A 845 -3.36 2.79 -30.16
C SER A 845 -2.47 2.74 -28.91
N LEU A 846 -1.44 1.90 -28.92
CA LEU A 846 -0.47 1.77 -27.83
C LEU A 846 0.91 2.31 -28.23
N GLN A 847 1.55 3.11 -27.37
CA GLN A 847 2.96 3.51 -27.50
C GLN A 847 3.76 3.15 -26.24
N ALA A 848 4.89 2.47 -26.39
CA ALA A 848 5.70 1.95 -25.29
C ALA A 848 7.02 2.72 -25.09
N ALA A 849 7.41 2.94 -23.82
CA ALA A 849 8.69 3.52 -23.45
C ALA A 849 9.83 2.47 -23.38
N ASN A 850 11.08 2.93 -23.19
CA ASN A 850 12.25 2.05 -23.07
C ASN A 850 12.16 1.12 -21.86
N ALA A 851 12.33 -0.20 -22.05
CA ALA A 851 12.20 -1.22 -21.01
C ALA A 851 10.90 -1.10 -20.20
N SER A 852 9.83 -0.65 -20.84
CA SER A 852 8.53 -0.48 -20.19
C SER A 852 7.84 -1.82 -20.01
N ILE A 853 7.82 -2.66 -21.04
CA ILE A 853 7.09 -3.94 -21.03
C ILE A 853 8.06 -5.10 -20.73
N SER A 854 7.78 -5.87 -19.69
CA SER A 854 8.63 -6.98 -19.22
C SER A 854 7.80 -8.04 -18.48
N PRO A 855 7.43 -9.18 -19.11
CA PRO A 855 6.67 -10.25 -18.45
C PRO A 855 7.51 -11.12 -17.48
N GLY A 856 8.74 -10.69 -17.17
CA GLY A 856 9.46 -11.10 -15.95
C GLY A 856 10.75 -11.88 -16.22
N THR A 857 10.98 -12.91 -15.41
CA THR A 857 12.23 -13.69 -15.41
C THR A 857 12.04 -15.22 -15.54
N GLY A 858 10.78 -15.68 -15.62
CA GLY A 858 10.41 -17.08 -15.79
C GLY A 858 10.21 -17.45 -17.27
N THR A 859 9.09 -18.13 -17.54
CA THR A 859 8.59 -18.38 -18.90
C THR A 859 7.16 -17.84 -18.96
N SER A 860 7.02 -16.58 -19.37
CA SER A 860 5.78 -15.82 -19.22
C SER A 860 5.21 -15.41 -20.57
N ASP A 861 3.89 -15.28 -20.65
CA ASP A 861 3.23 -14.84 -21.88
C ASP A 861 2.98 -13.32 -21.87
N LEU A 862 3.17 -12.66 -23.02
CA LEU A 862 2.75 -11.29 -23.29
C LEU A 862 1.75 -11.28 -24.45
N GLN A 863 0.56 -10.74 -24.22
CA GLN A 863 -0.41 -10.48 -25.27
C GLN A 863 -0.77 -9.00 -25.29
N ILE A 864 -0.69 -8.38 -26.48
CA ILE A 864 -1.12 -7.00 -26.71
C ILE A 864 -2.06 -6.97 -27.91
N ILE A 865 -3.28 -6.49 -27.71
CA ILE A 865 -4.31 -6.37 -28.73
C ILE A 865 -4.73 -4.90 -28.82
N ALA A 866 -4.43 -4.25 -29.95
CA ALA A 866 -4.83 -2.87 -30.21
C ALA A 866 -5.72 -2.76 -31.46
N VAL A 867 -6.80 -1.99 -31.37
CA VAL A 867 -7.64 -1.67 -32.53
C VAL A 867 -6.92 -0.68 -33.48
N GLY A 868 -6.02 0.14 -32.94
CA GLY A 868 -5.14 1.06 -33.66
C GLY A 868 -3.74 0.49 -33.94
N ASP A 869 -2.72 1.33 -33.80
CA ASP A 869 -1.30 0.96 -33.97
C ASP A 869 -0.69 0.41 -32.66
N ILE A 870 0.34 -0.44 -32.76
CA ILE A 870 1.23 -0.81 -31.64
C ILE A 870 2.63 -0.27 -31.95
N ASP A 871 3.10 0.72 -31.19
CA ASP A 871 4.44 1.29 -31.31
C ASP A 871 5.34 0.88 -30.14
N LEU A 872 6.18 -0.14 -30.35
CA LEU A 872 7.23 -0.55 -29.42
C LEU A 872 8.54 0.24 -29.61
N GLY A 873 8.49 1.37 -30.33
CA GLY A 873 9.47 2.43 -30.23
C GLY A 873 10.82 2.19 -30.91
N THR A 874 11.71 3.18 -30.76
CA THR A 874 12.92 3.33 -31.59
C THR A 874 14.23 2.91 -30.91
N LEU A 875 14.13 2.32 -29.71
CA LEU A 875 15.26 2.06 -28.81
C LEU A 875 15.16 0.61 -28.36
N GLY A 876 16.20 -0.19 -28.68
CA GLY A 876 16.15 -1.67 -28.84
C GLY A 876 15.88 -2.54 -27.60
N ASN A 877 15.24 -2.00 -26.57
CA ASN A 877 14.91 -2.65 -25.30
C ASN A 877 13.50 -2.28 -24.80
N ALA A 878 12.60 -1.68 -25.61
CA ALA A 878 11.25 -1.27 -25.15
C ALA A 878 10.46 -2.43 -24.54
N LEU A 879 10.57 -3.59 -25.18
CA LEU A 879 10.15 -4.91 -24.74
C LEU A 879 11.40 -5.67 -24.23
N ALA A 880 11.33 -6.19 -23.00
CA ALA A 880 12.36 -7.03 -22.39
C ALA A 880 11.80 -8.45 -22.18
N THR A 881 12.58 -9.48 -22.54
CA THR A 881 12.08 -10.86 -22.71
C THR A 881 13.07 -11.92 -22.19
N THR A 882 12.52 -13.08 -21.86
CA THR A 882 13.21 -14.29 -21.40
C THR A 882 13.13 -15.44 -22.41
N ASP A 883 13.93 -16.49 -22.18
CA ASP A 883 13.96 -17.71 -23.00
C ASP A 883 12.77 -18.62 -22.63
N GLY A 884 11.78 -18.68 -23.53
CA GLY A 884 10.56 -19.46 -23.35
C GLY A 884 9.26 -18.64 -23.36
N ASP A 885 9.36 -17.30 -23.38
CA ASP A 885 8.20 -16.39 -23.39
C ASP A 885 7.33 -16.58 -24.66
N ASN A 886 6.01 -16.46 -24.54
CA ASN A 886 5.12 -16.45 -25.71
C ASN A 886 4.58 -15.05 -25.94
N ILE A 887 4.81 -14.49 -27.12
CA ILE A 887 4.46 -13.10 -27.44
C ILE A 887 3.49 -13.07 -28.60
N ASP A 888 2.32 -12.46 -28.39
CA ASP A 888 1.27 -12.27 -29.39
C ASP A 888 0.90 -10.78 -29.49
N LEU A 889 1.23 -10.16 -30.62
CA LEU A 889 0.95 -8.75 -30.90
C LEU A 889 -0.06 -8.66 -32.06
N GLN A 890 -1.24 -8.12 -31.78
CA GLN A 890 -2.32 -7.94 -32.75
C GLN A 890 -2.67 -6.45 -32.87
N ALA A 891 -2.54 -5.87 -34.07
CA ALA A 891 -2.84 -4.46 -34.34
C ALA A 891 -3.76 -4.33 -35.55
N GLY A 892 -4.88 -3.61 -35.39
CA GLY A 892 -5.74 -3.19 -36.51
C GLY A 892 -5.07 -2.19 -37.47
N GLY A 893 -4.01 -1.53 -37.01
CA GLY A 893 -3.13 -0.66 -37.77
C GLY A 893 -1.77 -1.31 -38.08
N ILE A 894 -0.70 -0.66 -37.61
CA ILE A 894 0.70 -1.03 -37.84
C ILE A 894 1.33 -1.53 -36.53
N ILE A 895 2.13 -2.60 -36.61
CA ILE A 895 3.07 -2.96 -35.53
C ILE A 895 4.44 -2.38 -35.86
N THR A 896 4.97 -1.51 -34.99
CA THR A 896 6.37 -1.05 -35.01
C THR A 896 7.15 -1.82 -33.95
N LEU A 897 8.07 -2.69 -34.39
CA LEU A 897 8.95 -3.47 -33.52
C LEU A 897 10.24 -2.71 -33.19
N PRO A 898 10.95 -3.06 -32.10
CA PRO A 898 12.27 -2.48 -31.82
C PRO A 898 13.29 -2.78 -32.91
N ASP A 899 14.17 -1.82 -33.22
CA ASP A 899 15.26 -1.90 -34.22
C ASP A 899 16.23 -3.10 -34.01
N ALA A 900 16.30 -3.63 -32.78
CA ALA A 900 17.10 -4.81 -32.44
C ALA A 900 16.45 -6.15 -32.83
N GLY A 901 15.13 -6.17 -33.10
CA GLY A 901 14.33 -7.38 -33.22
C GLY A 901 13.64 -7.78 -31.90
N VAL A 902 13.19 -9.02 -31.84
CA VAL A 902 12.51 -9.64 -30.68
C VAL A 902 13.08 -11.04 -30.48
N ASN A 903 13.46 -11.38 -29.25
CA ASN A 903 14.11 -12.65 -28.92
C ASN A 903 13.43 -13.30 -27.72
N VAL A 904 12.66 -14.36 -27.98
CA VAL A 904 12.00 -15.20 -26.96
C VAL A 904 12.66 -16.58 -26.81
N GLY A 905 13.82 -16.78 -27.45
CA GLY A 905 14.56 -18.05 -27.43
C GLY A 905 13.70 -19.23 -27.90
N SER A 906 13.38 -20.13 -26.97
CA SER A 906 12.58 -21.33 -27.18
C SER A 906 11.05 -21.12 -27.14
N GLY A 907 10.59 -19.89 -26.90
CA GLY A 907 9.18 -19.49 -26.89
C GLY A 907 8.59 -19.22 -28.28
N ASN A 908 7.38 -18.65 -28.35
CA ASN A 908 6.66 -18.39 -29.60
C ASN A 908 6.51 -16.89 -29.89
N LEU A 909 6.57 -16.49 -31.16
CA LEU A 909 6.34 -15.11 -31.60
C LEU A 909 5.24 -15.04 -32.66
N SER A 910 4.15 -14.36 -32.35
CA SER A 910 2.99 -14.12 -33.20
C SER A 910 2.81 -12.62 -33.44
N LEU A 911 2.71 -12.23 -34.71
CA LEU A 911 2.66 -10.84 -35.16
C LEU A 911 1.56 -10.67 -36.21
N GLN A 912 0.50 -9.92 -35.89
CA GLN A 912 -0.65 -9.67 -36.77
C GLN A 912 -0.88 -8.16 -36.93
N GLY A 913 -0.33 -7.56 -37.99
CA GLY A 913 -0.49 -6.13 -38.30
C GLY A 913 -1.33 -5.90 -39.54
N ASP A 914 -2.60 -5.51 -39.38
CA ASP A 914 -3.60 -5.45 -40.45
C ASP A 914 -3.23 -4.47 -41.58
N THR A 915 -2.35 -3.49 -41.32
CA THR A 915 -1.84 -2.51 -42.30
C THR A 915 -0.38 -2.74 -42.72
N ASP A 916 0.55 -2.91 -41.76
CA ASP A 916 1.96 -3.23 -42.00
C ASP A 916 2.64 -3.75 -40.71
N ILE A 917 3.82 -4.34 -40.84
CA ILE A 917 4.75 -4.61 -39.74
C ILE A 917 6.09 -3.99 -40.11
N VAL A 918 6.62 -3.13 -39.24
CA VAL A 918 7.73 -2.22 -39.54
C VAL A 918 8.76 -2.17 -38.40
N ASP A 919 9.92 -1.62 -38.72
CA ASP A 919 10.94 -1.19 -37.76
C ASP A 919 11.13 0.34 -37.89
N PRO A 920 11.86 1.01 -36.96
CA PRO A 920 12.04 2.46 -36.96
C PRO A 920 12.79 3.04 -38.17
N LEU A 921 13.54 2.21 -38.89
CA LEU A 921 14.36 2.57 -40.03
C LEU A 921 13.72 2.16 -41.37
N GLY A 922 12.79 1.22 -41.35
CA GLY A 922 12.09 0.69 -42.50
C GLY A 922 11.35 -0.62 -42.22
N ARG A 923 11.71 -1.66 -42.99
CA ARG A 923 11.07 -2.99 -43.02
C ARG A 923 12.11 -4.09 -43.30
N ASP A 924 13.26 -3.95 -42.65
CA ASP A 924 14.35 -4.93 -42.54
C ASP A 924 14.43 -5.28 -41.06
N LEU A 925 13.42 -6.03 -40.61
CA LEU A 925 13.12 -6.19 -39.18
C LEU A 925 14.35 -6.79 -38.49
N GLY A 926 14.71 -6.22 -37.35
CA GLY A 926 15.80 -6.74 -36.51
C GLY A 926 15.58 -8.20 -36.13
N LEU A 927 16.65 -8.88 -35.71
CA LEU A 927 16.68 -10.33 -35.59
C LEU A 927 15.53 -10.89 -34.74
N LEU A 928 14.68 -11.69 -35.38
CA LEU A 928 13.58 -12.42 -34.73
C LEU A 928 14.07 -13.81 -34.32
N VAL A 929 14.03 -14.11 -33.01
CA VAL A 929 14.42 -15.42 -32.45
C VAL A 929 13.26 -15.99 -31.66
N ALA A 930 12.80 -17.17 -32.06
CA ALA A 930 11.69 -17.91 -31.46
C ALA A 930 11.78 -19.39 -31.87
N GLN A 931 11.09 -20.30 -31.20
CA GLN A 931 10.88 -21.65 -31.73
C GLN A 931 9.97 -21.59 -32.97
N ASN A 932 8.80 -20.94 -32.85
CA ASN A 932 7.85 -20.77 -33.95
C ASN A 932 7.58 -19.28 -34.17
N LEU A 933 7.69 -18.83 -35.43
CA LEU A 933 7.32 -17.48 -35.85
C LEU A 933 6.07 -17.53 -36.75
N GLN A 934 5.03 -16.81 -36.33
CA GLN A 934 3.82 -16.54 -37.12
C GLN A 934 3.74 -15.04 -37.44
N LEU A 935 3.62 -14.69 -38.72
CA LEU A 935 3.52 -13.30 -39.18
C LEU A 935 2.41 -13.13 -40.22
N GLN A 936 1.43 -12.25 -39.96
CA GLN A 936 0.38 -11.88 -40.91
C GLN A 936 0.32 -10.36 -41.07
N THR A 937 0.31 -9.86 -42.32
CA THR A 937 0.13 -8.43 -42.58
C THR A 937 -0.27 -8.08 -44.02
N ALA A 938 -0.95 -6.95 -44.20
CA ALA A 938 -1.20 -6.36 -45.52
C ALA A 938 0.04 -5.67 -46.14
N ALA A 939 1.13 -5.49 -45.39
CA ALA A 939 2.44 -5.04 -45.88
C ALA A 939 2.39 -3.85 -46.86
N THR A 940 1.62 -2.81 -46.52
CA THR A 940 1.27 -1.72 -47.45
C THR A 940 2.48 -0.87 -47.91
N GLY A 941 3.59 -0.90 -47.18
CA GLY A 941 4.88 -0.28 -47.54
C GLY A 941 5.72 -1.05 -48.57
N GLY A 942 5.40 -2.32 -48.88
CA GLY A 942 6.06 -3.11 -49.92
C GLY A 942 6.69 -4.42 -49.44
N ASN A 943 7.79 -4.87 -50.06
CA ASN A 943 8.39 -6.18 -49.78
C ASN A 943 9.01 -6.24 -48.38
N LEU A 944 8.69 -7.28 -47.61
CA LEU A 944 9.18 -7.49 -46.25
C LEU A 944 10.57 -8.16 -46.27
N THR A 945 11.49 -7.74 -45.38
CA THR A 945 12.76 -8.44 -45.15
C THR A 945 12.84 -8.87 -43.69
N LEU A 946 13.18 -10.14 -43.46
CA LEU A 946 13.27 -10.77 -42.14
C LEU A 946 14.65 -11.41 -41.95
N GLN A 947 15.22 -11.21 -40.77
CA GLN A 947 16.37 -11.96 -40.29
C GLN A 947 15.89 -12.83 -39.12
N THR A 948 16.04 -14.15 -39.24
CA THR A 948 15.41 -15.13 -38.34
C THR A 948 16.40 -16.13 -37.76
N HIS A 949 16.02 -16.70 -36.62
CA HIS A 949 16.57 -17.93 -36.04
C HIS A 949 15.39 -18.71 -35.44
N VAL A 950 14.75 -19.57 -36.25
CA VAL A 950 13.48 -20.26 -35.88
C VAL A 950 13.39 -21.71 -36.37
N ASP A 951 12.84 -22.61 -35.53
CA ASP A 951 12.57 -24.01 -35.90
C ASP A 951 11.44 -24.12 -36.95
N ALA A 952 10.40 -23.27 -36.86
CA ALA A 952 9.26 -23.26 -37.78
C ALA A 952 8.73 -21.86 -38.12
N LEU A 953 8.20 -21.73 -39.35
CA LEU A 953 7.84 -20.44 -39.94
C LEU A 953 6.47 -20.45 -40.66
N ILE A 954 5.63 -19.48 -40.30
CA ILE A 954 4.33 -19.17 -40.90
C ILE A 954 4.30 -17.69 -41.31
N ILE A 955 4.06 -17.40 -42.59
CA ILE A 955 3.92 -16.03 -43.12
C ILE A 955 2.70 -15.93 -44.04
N ASP A 956 1.75 -15.05 -43.72
CA ASP A 956 0.60 -14.72 -44.57
C ASP A 956 0.63 -13.25 -45.04
N LEU A 957 0.85 -13.09 -46.35
CA LEU A 957 0.78 -11.85 -47.11
C LEU A 957 -0.28 -11.94 -48.22
N THR A 958 -1.31 -12.78 -48.06
CA THR A 958 -2.40 -12.93 -49.05
C THR A 958 -3.37 -11.74 -49.06
N THR A 959 -3.51 -11.04 -47.94
CA THR A 959 -4.24 -9.77 -47.80
C THR A 959 -3.48 -8.59 -48.40
N ALA A 960 -2.17 -8.73 -48.64
CA ALA A 960 -1.28 -7.65 -49.04
C ALA A 960 -1.55 -7.09 -50.45
N ILE A 961 -0.97 -5.93 -50.73
CA ILE A 961 -0.99 -5.32 -52.07
C ILE A 961 -0.33 -6.28 -53.08
N SER A 962 -0.99 -6.55 -54.20
CA SER A 962 -0.48 -7.55 -55.15
C SER A 962 0.88 -7.15 -55.75
N GLY A 963 1.84 -8.06 -55.67
CA GLY A 963 3.25 -7.82 -55.97
C GLY A 963 4.16 -7.68 -54.73
N THR A 964 3.59 -7.47 -53.53
CA THR A 964 4.35 -7.45 -52.27
C THR A 964 4.91 -8.84 -51.94
N GLY A 965 6.24 -8.95 -51.91
CA GLY A 965 6.98 -10.18 -51.61
C GLY A 965 7.62 -10.20 -50.22
N VAL A 966 8.32 -11.29 -49.91
CA VAL A 966 9.07 -11.48 -48.65
C VAL A 966 10.46 -12.08 -48.91
N SER A 967 11.45 -11.64 -48.14
CA SER A 967 12.81 -12.17 -48.14
C SER A 967 13.23 -12.55 -46.72
N VAL A 968 13.39 -13.84 -46.47
CA VAL A 968 13.80 -14.41 -45.19
C VAL A 968 15.27 -14.83 -45.26
N VAL A 969 16.07 -14.38 -44.29
CA VAL A 969 17.44 -14.85 -44.07
C VAL A 969 17.46 -15.60 -42.74
N GLU A 970 17.41 -16.92 -42.86
CA GLU A 970 17.42 -17.85 -41.74
C GLU A 970 18.86 -18.14 -41.30
N GLN A 971 19.10 -18.23 -40.00
CA GLN A 971 20.43 -18.57 -39.52
C GLN A 971 20.73 -20.06 -39.69
N ASP A 972 19.87 -20.97 -39.25
CA ASP A 972 20.12 -22.42 -39.26
C ASP A 972 19.15 -23.25 -40.12
N ALA A 973 18.25 -24.04 -39.53
CA ALA A 973 17.38 -24.99 -40.23
C ALA A 973 15.92 -24.72 -39.86
N VAL A 974 15.05 -24.60 -40.86
CA VAL A 974 13.66 -24.16 -40.64
C VAL A 974 12.64 -25.04 -41.35
N GLN A 975 11.54 -25.29 -40.67
CA GLN A 975 10.32 -25.90 -41.20
C GLN A 975 9.38 -24.79 -41.69
N ILE A 976 9.37 -24.57 -43.00
CA ILE A 976 8.42 -23.68 -43.65
C ILE A 976 7.05 -24.39 -43.65
N GLN A 977 6.19 -24.01 -42.71
CA GLN A 977 4.84 -24.56 -42.56
C GLN A 977 3.89 -23.92 -43.58
N SER A 978 3.95 -22.60 -43.74
CA SER A 978 3.30 -21.91 -44.86
C SER A 978 3.90 -20.52 -45.12
N ILE A 979 4.27 -20.21 -46.37
CA ILE A 979 4.49 -18.81 -46.81
C ILE A 979 3.58 -18.52 -48.00
N ALA A 980 2.66 -17.58 -47.88
CA ALA A 980 1.72 -17.23 -48.95
C ALA A 980 1.74 -15.71 -49.25
N THR A 981 1.72 -15.32 -50.53
CA THR A 981 1.71 -13.91 -50.95
C THR A 981 0.66 -13.62 -52.02
N ASN A 982 0.21 -12.37 -52.12
CA ASN A 982 -0.64 -11.90 -53.21
C ASN A 982 0.14 -11.70 -54.53
N ASN A 983 0.71 -12.76 -55.09
CA ASN A 983 1.54 -12.72 -56.31
C ASN A 983 2.78 -11.81 -56.15
N GLY A 984 3.50 -11.93 -55.04
CA GLY A 984 4.79 -11.29 -54.80
C GLY A 984 5.91 -12.29 -54.54
N ASN A 985 7.14 -11.94 -54.90
CA ASN A 985 8.26 -12.88 -54.87
C ASN A 985 8.57 -13.37 -53.44
N ILE A 986 8.88 -14.66 -53.30
CA ILE A 986 9.28 -15.28 -52.02
C ILE A 986 10.76 -15.69 -52.13
N SER A 987 11.57 -15.28 -51.17
CA SER A 987 12.98 -15.69 -51.06
C SER A 987 13.25 -16.20 -49.65
N VAL A 988 13.86 -17.38 -49.53
CA VAL A 988 14.33 -17.94 -48.24
C VAL A 988 15.76 -18.40 -48.41
N THR A 989 16.66 -17.94 -47.53
CA THR A 989 18.08 -18.26 -47.57
C THR A 989 18.60 -18.71 -46.21
N ALA A 990 19.12 -19.94 -46.11
CA ALA A 990 19.83 -20.42 -44.92
C ALA A 990 21.30 -19.99 -44.95
N ALA A 991 21.81 -19.43 -43.85
CA ALA A 991 23.01 -18.59 -43.86
C ALA A 991 24.21 -19.05 -43.00
N ASP A 992 24.02 -19.65 -41.81
CA ASP A 992 25.14 -20.00 -40.91
C ASP A 992 25.94 -21.23 -41.38
N GLY A 993 27.21 -21.29 -40.96
CA GLY A 993 28.13 -22.41 -41.11
C GLY A 993 27.65 -23.76 -40.57
N SER A 994 26.54 -23.80 -39.86
CA SER A 994 25.92 -24.99 -39.27
C SER A 994 24.60 -25.41 -39.95
N ALA A 995 24.09 -24.63 -40.91
CA ALA A 995 22.74 -24.76 -41.47
C ALA A 995 22.40 -26.17 -41.95
N GLY A 996 21.21 -26.63 -41.54
CA GLY A 996 20.62 -27.91 -41.92
C GLY A 996 19.64 -27.79 -43.08
N ASP A 997 18.60 -28.62 -43.06
CA ASP A 997 17.64 -28.73 -44.15
C ASP A 997 16.57 -27.62 -44.13
N LEU A 998 16.18 -27.14 -45.31
CA LEU A 998 14.97 -26.34 -45.50
C LEU A 998 13.81 -27.30 -45.76
N THR A 999 12.92 -27.49 -44.78
CA THR A 999 11.75 -28.37 -44.93
C THR A 999 10.55 -27.56 -45.38
N VAL A 1000 9.85 -27.99 -46.43
CA VAL A 1000 8.79 -27.22 -47.11
C VAL A 1000 7.48 -28.00 -47.06
N HIS A 1001 6.46 -27.43 -46.40
CA HIS A 1001 5.09 -27.98 -46.35
C HIS A 1001 4.14 -27.21 -47.29
N SER A 1002 4.33 -25.88 -47.42
CA SER A 1002 3.55 -25.04 -48.35
C SER A 1002 4.20 -23.68 -48.63
N ILE A 1003 4.29 -23.30 -49.91
CA ILE A 1003 4.72 -21.98 -50.41
C ILE A 1003 3.84 -21.59 -51.61
N ASP A 1004 3.09 -20.48 -51.51
CA ASP A 1004 2.26 -19.96 -52.61
C ASP A 1004 2.63 -18.52 -52.96
N ALA A 1005 3.35 -18.36 -54.08
CA ALA A 1005 3.64 -17.06 -54.69
C ALA A 1005 2.70 -16.75 -55.88
N GLY A 1006 1.67 -17.56 -56.13
CA GLY A 1006 0.80 -17.44 -57.29
C GLY A 1006 1.59 -17.43 -58.61
N THR A 1007 1.61 -16.30 -59.31
CA THR A 1007 2.39 -16.14 -60.56
C THR A 1007 3.76 -15.48 -60.37
N ALA A 1008 4.23 -15.26 -59.15
CA ALA A 1008 5.50 -14.60 -58.83
C ALA A 1008 6.65 -15.60 -58.57
N ASP A 1009 7.88 -15.10 -58.44
CA ASP A 1009 9.05 -15.98 -58.36
C ASP A 1009 9.33 -16.47 -56.93
N VAL A 1010 9.70 -17.76 -56.79
CA VAL A 1010 10.15 -18.38 -55.54
C VAL A 1010 11.63 -18.72 -55.65
N SER A 1011 12.40 -18.43 -54.59
CA SER A 1011 13.84 -18.69 -54.51
C SER A 1011 14.22 -19.29 -53.14
N LEU A 1012 14.59 -20.57 -53.11
CA LEU A 1012 15.09 -21.25 -51.91
C LEU A 1012 16.58 -21.54 -52.05
N THR A 1013 17.42 -21.11 -51.10
CA THR A 1013 18.89 -21.16 -51.23
C THR A 1013 19.59 -21.57 -49.93
N ILE A 1014 20.35 -22.66 -49.98
CA ILE A 1014 21.27 -23.10 -48.92
C ILE A 1014 22.68 -22.75 -49.38
N SER A 1015 23.21 -21.63 -48.89
CA SER A 1015 24.23 -20.87 -49.65
C SER A 1015 25.64 -21.47 -49.65
N ASN A 1016 26.06 -22.14 -48.56
CA ASN A 1016 27.47 -22.55 -48.38
C ASN A 1016 27.69 -23.88 -47.62
N ASN A 1017 26.65 -24.47 -47.02
CA ASN A 1017 26.78 -25.45 -45.94
C ASN A 1017 25.89 -26.71 -46.14
N PRO A 1018 26.13 -27.82 -45.40
CA PRO A 1018 25.51 -29.12 -45.66
C PRO A 1018 24.01 -29.23 -45.28
N GLY A 1019 23.15 -28.78 -46.19
CA GLY A 1019 21.70 -28.93 -46.10
C GLY A 1019 21.02 -29.24 -47.45
N ALA A 1020 19.86 -29.89 -47.37
CA ALA A 1020 18.96 -30.21 -48.46
C ALA A 1020 17.68 -29.36 -48.42
N ILE A 1021 16.97 -29.27 -49.55
CA ILE A 1021 15.59 -28.75 -49.60
C ILE A 1021 14.68 -29.97 -49.64
N VAL A 1022 13.79 -30.11 -48.66
CA VAL A 1022 13.07 -31.35 -48.35
C VAL A 1022 11.56 -31.08 -48.27
N ASP A 1023 10.73 -32.03 -48.72
CA ASP A 1023 9.27 -32.01 -48.56
C ASP A 1023 8.87 -32.38 -47.11
N GLY A 1024 7.84 -31.72 -46.56
CA GLY A 1024 7.25 -31.99 -45.24
C GLY A 1024 6.58 -33.37 -45.08
N SER A 1025 6.40 -34.10 -46.19
CA SER A 1025 5.67 -35.37 -46.35
C SER A 1025 4.15 -35.23 -46.38
N GLU A 1026 3.68 -34.13 -46.98
CA GLU A 1026 2.27 -33.84 -47.26
C GLU A 1026 1.72 -34.68 -48.44
N THR A 1027 0.54 -34.32 -48.96
CA THR A 1027 0.02 -34.81 -50.25
C THR A 1027 -0.63 -33.67 -51.04
N VAL A 1028 -0.01 -32.49 -50.97
CA VAL A 1028 -0.49 -31.21 -51.52
C VAL A 1028 0.61 -30.67 -52.45
N VAL A 1029 0.41 -29.53 -53.10
CA VAL A 1029 1.49 -28.86 -53.83
C VAL A 1029 2.31 -28.03 -52.85
N ASP A 1030 3.58 -28.39 -52.66
CA ASP A 1030 4.51 -27.72 -51.74
C ASP A 1030 4.87 -26.32 -52.24
N ILE A 1031 4.99 -26.12 -53.56
CA ILE A 1031 5.40 -24.83 -54.16
C ILE A 1031 4.57 -24.47 -55.39
N VAL A 1032 3.86 -23.34 -55.31
CA VAL A 1032 3.14 -22.67 -56.41
C VAL A 1032 3.88 -21.39 -56.80
N ALA A 1033 4.27 -21.25 -58.07
CA ALA A 1033 5.09 -20.12 -58.53
C ALA A 1033 5.00 -19.81 -60.05
N GLY A 1034 5.44 -18.62 -60.42
CA GLY A 1034 5.86 -18.28 -61.79
C GLY A 1034 7.16 -19.01 -62.15
N THR A 1035 8.28 -18.48 -61.66
CA THR A 1035 9.61 -19.09 -61.75
C THR A 1035 10.01 -19.69 -60.40
N LEU A 1036 10.61 -20.88 -60.39
CA LEU A 1036 11.18 -21.50 -59.20
C LEU A 1036 12.71 -21.64 -59.32
N THR A 1037 13.44 -21.04 -58.40
CA THR A 1037 14.88 -21.26 -58.20
C THR A 1037 15.12 -22.05 -56.92
N LEU A 1038 15.86 -23.15 -57.02
CA LEU A 1038 16.26 -24.01 -55.90
C LEU A 1038 17.78 -24.19 -55.93
N VAL A 1039 18.47 -23.89 -54.83
CA VAL A 1039 19.91 -24.11 -54.67
C VAL A 1039 20.20 -24.81 -53.35
N SER A 1040 20.77 -26.02 -53.41
CA SER A 1040 21.00 -26.89 -52.25
C SER A 1040 22.42 -27.49 -52.23
N HIS A 1041 22.84 -28.00 -51.07
CA HIS A 1041 24.12 -28.70 -50.93
C HIS A 1041 23.97 -30.22 -51.02
N ASP A 1042 23.02 -30.80 -50.26
CA ASP A 1042 22.87 -32.25 -50.08
C ASP A 1042 21.48 -32.83 -50.46
N GLY A 1043 20.74 -32.13 -51.33
CA GLY A 1043 19.58 -32.67 -52.05
C GLY A 1043 18.43 -31.69 -52.27
N ILE A 1044 17.50 -32.08 -53.15
CA ILE A 1044 16.21 -31.42 -53.42
C ILE A 1044 15.16 -32.52 -53.54
N GLY A 1045 14.13 -32.55 -52.68
CA GLY A 1045 13.13 -33.63 -52.66
C GLY A 1045 13.73 -35.03 -52.41
N ASN A 1046 14.86 -35.10 -51.70
CA ASN A 1046 15.67 -36.32 -51.60
C ASN A 1046 15.02 -37.37 -50.69
N GLY A 1047 14.16 -38.22 -51.25
CA GLY A 1047 13.50 -39.34 -50.56
C GLY A 1047 11.97 -39.31 -50.69
N ASN A 1048 11.38 -38.11 -50.75
CA ASN A 1048 10.05 -37.85 -51.29
C ASN A 1048 10.15 -36.58 -52.18
N PRO A 1049 9.70 -36.62 -53.44
CA PRO A 1049 9.86 -35.49 -54.36
C PRO A 1049 9.18 -34.22 -53.85
N LEU A 1050 9.68 -33.04 -54.26
CA LEU A 1050 8.89 -31.83 -54.09
C LEU A 1050 7.75 -31.80 -55.13
N GLU A 1051 6.52 -31.65 -54.66
CA GLU A 1051 5.32 -31.48 -55.46
C GLU A 1051 5.15 -30.00 -55.87
N LEU A 1052 5.13 -29.73 -57.17
CA LEU A 1052 5.23 -28.38 -57.74
C LEU A 1052 4.00 -28.01 -58.60
N GLN A 1053 3.70 -26.71 -58.66
CA GLN A 1053 2.87 -26.11 -59.70
C GLN A 1053 3.54 -24.82 -60.20
N VAL A 1054 4.58 -24.99 -61.02
CA VAL A 1054 5.45 -23.89 -61.50
C VAL A 1054 5.59 -23.89 -63.02
N ASN A 1055 5.82 -22.71 -63.61
CA ASN A 1055 5.93 -22.56 -65.06
C ASN A 1055 7.38 -22.73 -65.54
N GLN A 1056 8.36 -22.18 -64.82
CA GLN A 1056 9.78 -22.23 -65.19
C GLN A 1056 10.66 -22.68 -64.01
N LEU A 1057 11.67 -23.51 -64.27
CA LEU A 1057 12.54 -24.12 -63.24
C LEU A 1057 14.04 -23.82 -63.45
N ASN A 1058 14.71 -23.49 -62.33
CA ASN A 1058 16.15 -23.33 -62.16
C ASN A 1058 16.62 -24.05 -60.87
N ALA A 1059 16.81 -25.37 -60.93
CA ALA A 1059 17.31 -26.18 -59.82
C ALA A 1059 18.82 -26.45 -59.92
N GLU A 1060 19.54 -26.37 -58.81
CA GLU A 1060 20.93 -26.81 -58.68
C GLU A 1060 21.24 -27.42 -57.32
N ASN A 1061 21.75 -28.65 -57.32
CA ASN A 1061 22.29 -29.33 -56.15
C ASN A 1061 23.80 -29.52 -56.28
N LEU A 1062 24.55 -29.12 -55.25
CA LEU A 1062 25.98 -28.86 -55.36
C LEU A 1062 26.87 -30.07 -55.04
N VAL A 1063 26.52 -30.92 -54.06
CA VAL A 1063 27.48 -31.89 -53.47
C VAL A 1063 26.97 -33.33 -53.39
N SER A 1064 25.82 -33.61 -52.77
CA SER A 1064 25.29 -35.00 -52.71
C SER A 1064 23.76 -35.06 -52.58
N GLY A 1065 23.18 -36.26 -52.50
CA GLY A 1065 21.71 -36.44 -52.47
C GLY A 1065 21.05 -36.23 -53.83
N ASN A 1066 19.80 -36.67 -53.98
CA ASN A 1066 19.06 -36.57 -55.24
C ASN A 1066 18.52 -35.15 -55.52
N VAL A 1067 18.06 -34.94 -56.75
CA VAL A 1067 17.10 -33.88 -57.11
C VAL A 1067 15.85 -34.57 -57.67
N ASP A 1068 14.83 -34.75 -56.85
CA ASP A 1068 13.58 -35.43 -57.20
C ASP A 1068 12.40 -34.42 -57.14
N LEU A 1069 11.71 -34.22 -58.27
CA LEU A 1069 10.68 -33.18 -58.44
C LEU A 1069 9.47 -33.70 -59.23
N HIS A 1070 8.25 -33.30 -58.87
CA HIS A 1070 7.00 -33.62 -59.59
C HIS A 1070 6.19 -32.35 -59.86
N ASN A 1071 6.15 -31.86 -61.12
CA ASN A 1071 5.32 -30.71 -61.50
C ASN A 1071 3.94 -31.14 -62.03
N THR A 1072 2.88 -30.55 -61.47
CA THR A 1072 1.48 -30.88 -61.80
C THR A 1072 0.95 -30.24 -63.09
N GLY A 1073 1.68 -29.28 -63.68
CA GLY A 1073 1.33 -28.57 -64.91
C GLY A 1073 2.36 -28.73 -66.03
N ASP A 1074 2.25 -27.91 -67.09
CA ASP A 1074 3.34 -27.72 -68.06
C ASP A 1074 4.58 -27.13 -67.36
N LEU A 1075 5.79 -27.45 -67.82
CA LEU A 1075 7.06 -27.02 -67.21
C LEU A 1075 8.13 -26.64 -68.25
N GLU A 1076 8.73 -25.47 -68.11
CA GLU A 1076 9.91 -25.03 -68.86
C GLU A 1076 11.17 -25.10 -67.97
N ILE A 1077 12.07 -26.05 -68.23
CA ILE A 1077 13.36 -26.11 -67.52
C ILE A 1077 14.37 -25.21 -68.23
N GLU A 1078 14.74 -24.10 -67.58
CA GLU A 1078 15.93 -23.35 -67.93
C GLU A 1078 17.17 -24.09 -67.41
N ARG A 1079 17.12 -24.58 -66.16
CA ARG A 1079 18.23 -25.30 -65.52
C ARG A 1079 17.77 -26.35 -64.50
N ALA A 1080 18.40 -27.52 -64.51
CA ALA A 1080 18.24 -28.58 -63.51
C ALA A 1080 19.57 -29.35 -63.39
N VAL A 1081 20.41 -28.98 -62.43
CA VAL A 1081 21.81 -29.43 -62.36
C VAL A 1081 22.09 -30.18 -61.06
N GLN A 1082 22.43 -31.45 -61.18
CA GLN A 1082 23.03 -32.28 -60.15
C GLN A 1082 24.55 -32.26 -60.34
N SER A 1083 25.21 -31.26 -59.74
CA SER A 1083 26.67 -31.13 -59.76
C SER A 1083 27.36 -32.23 -58.94
N GLY A 1084 26.66 -32.73 -57.91
CA GLY A 1084 27.15 -33.70 -56.93
C GLY A 1084 27.01 -35.18 -57.30
N ALA A 1085 26.87 -35.99 -56.26
CA ALA A 1085 26.60 -37.43 -56.34
C ALA A 1085 25.17 -37.76 -55.87
N GLY A 1086 24.32 -38.10 -56.82
CA GLY A 1086 22.89 -38.39 -56.64
C GLY A 1086 22.20 -38.44 -58.01
N ASP A 1087 20.97 -38.93 -58.05
CA ASP A 1087 20.16 -38.94 -59.27
C ASP A 1087 19.46 -37.57 -59.48
N LEU A 1088 18.87 -37.37 -60.65
CA LEU A 1088 18.02 -36.23 -61.01
C LEU A 1088 16.77 -36.77 -61.70
N ASN A 1089 15.63 -36.72 -61.02
CA ASN A 1089 14.35 -37.22 -61.50
C ASN A 1089 13.34 -36.07 -61.57
N VAL A 1090 12.82 -35.77 -62.77
CA VAL A 1090 11.75 -34.77 -62.95
C VAL A 1090 10.55 -35.43 -63.63
N ILE A 1091 9.43 -35.45 -62.92
CA ILE A 1091 8.12 -35.93 -63.39
C ILE A 1091 7.25 -34.70 -63.67
N VAL A 1092 6.48 -34.73 -64.76
CA VAL A 1092 5.64 -33.60 -65.17
C VAL A 1092 4.27 -34.12 -65.66
N ASP A 1093 3.18 -33.72 -65.03
CA ASP A 1093 1.82 -34.14 -65.43
C ASP A 1093 1.27 -33.32 -66.61
N GLY A 1094 1.95 -32.24 -67.01
CA GLY A 1094 1.80 -31.54 -68.29
C GLY A 1094 2.98 -31.75 -69.25
N THR A 1095 3.16 -30.82 -70.17
CA THR A 1095 4.22 -30.79 -71.20
C THR A 1095 5.54 -30.32 -70.61
N LEU A 1096 6.64 -31.03 -70.90
CA LEU A 1096 7.99 -30.65 -70.43
C LEU A 1096 8.84 -30.09 -71.58
N THR A 1097 9.28 -28.84 -71.46
CA THR A 1097 10.19 -28.18 -72.41
C THR A 1097 11.55 -27.90 -71.78
N ILE A 1098 12.65 -28.33 -72.40
CA ILE A 1098 14.02 -27.97 -72.01
C ILE A 1098 14.47 -26.80 -72.89
N LEU A 1099 14.60 -25.62 -72.29
CA LEU A 1099 14.80 -24.36 -73.01
C LEU A 1099 16.17 -24.27 -73.71
N PRO A 1100 16.29 -23.52 -74.83
CA PRO A 1100 17.57 -23.38 -75.55
C PRO A 1100 18.70 -22.78 -74.69
N ALA A 1101 19.81 -23.52 -74.55
CA ALA A 1101 20.97 -23.04 -73.82
C ALA A 1101 21.60 -21.78 -74.45
N MET A 1102 21.80 -20.73 -73.64
CA MET A 1102 22.56 -19.53 -74.03
C MET A 1102 24.08 -19.78 -74.08
N THR A 1103 24.56 -20.93 -73.61
CA THR A 1103 25.97 -21.32 -73.60
C THR A 1103 26.12 -22.81 -74.00
N MET A 1104 27.33 -23.38 -73.86
CA MET A 1104 27.58 -24.82 -74.03
C MET A 1104 27.59 -25.58 -72.69
N VAL A 1105 27.13 -24.95 -71.60
CA VAL A 1105 26.80 -25.65 -70.34
C VAL A 1105 25.43 -26.31 -70.52
N PRO A 1106 25.22 -27.56 -70.07
CA PRO A 1106 23.91 -28.20 -70.09
C PRO A 1106 22.83 -27.39 -69.35
N ASN A 1107 21.59 -27.46 -69.83
CA ASN A 1107 20.42 -27.04 -69.05
C ASN A 1107 20.16 -28.06 -67.95
N VAL A 1108 20.06 -29.34 -68.36
CA VAL A 1108 19.80 -30.46 -67.46
C VAL A 1108 21.07 -31.32 -67.38
N SER A 1109 21.63 -31.54 -66.20
CA SER A 1109 22.79 -32.45 -66.11
C SER A 1109 23.05 -33.12 -64.78
N VAL A 1110 23.68 -34.29 -64.85
CA VAL A 1110 24.17 -35.07 -63.70
C VAL A 1110 25.66 -35.37 -63.83
N THR A 1111 26.45 -35.09 -62.79
CA THR A 1111 27.85 -35.53 -62.71
C THR A 1111 27.95 -37.03 -62.40
N SER A 1112 27.29 -37.49 -61.34
CA SER A 1112 27.38 -38.86 -60.82
C SER A 1112 26.04 -39.41 -60.35
N GLY A 1113 25.26 -39.96 -61.28
CA GLY A 1113 23.93 -40.55 -61.06
C GLY A 1113 23.14 -40.66 -62.36
N ASN A 1114 21.93 -41.19 -62.27
CA ASN A 1114 20.98 -41.27 -63.37
C ASN A 1114 20.22 -39.94 -63.55
N LEU A 1115 19.78 -39.68 -64.77
CA LEU A 1115 18.95 -38.54 -65.14
C LEU A 1115 17.66 -39.08 -65.75
N HIS A 1116 16.51 -38.84 -65.10
CA HIS A 1116 15.19 -39.25 -65.56
C HIS A 1116 14.30 -38.03 -65.81
N LEU A 1117 13.71 -37.95 -67.01
CA LEU A 1117 12.70 -36.95 -67.36
C LEU A 1117 11.45 -37.67 -67.85
N GLN A 1118 10.31 -37.46 -67.20
CA GLN A 1118 9.06 -38.15 -67.51
C GLN A 1118 7.90 -37.16 -67.65
N THR A 1119 7.04 -37.36 -68.66
CA THR A 1119 5.70 -36.77 -68.64
C THR A 1119 4.64 -37.81 -68.36
N THR A 1120 3.48 -37.38 -67.83
CA THR A 1120 2.30 -38.21 -67.64
C THR A 1120 1.08 -37.60 -68.37
N GLY A 1121 0.05 -38.41 -68.62
CA GLY A 1121 -1.13 -38.01 -69.38
C GLY A 1121 -0.97 -38.11 -70.91
N LEU A 1122 -1.94 -38.74 -71.59
CA LEU A 1122 -1.88 -39.15 -73.02
C LEU A 1122 -1.88 -38.00 -74.06
N ALA A 1123 -1.56 -36.77 -73.66
CA ALA A 1123 -1.58 -35.58 -74.51
C ALA A 1123 -0.33 -34.69 -74.36
N HIS A 1124 0.64 -35.09 -73.53
CA HIS A 1124 1.71 -34.21 -73.08
C HIS A 1124 3.09 -34.66 -73.58
N ASP A 1125 3.80 -33.72 -74.17
CA ASP A 1125 5.04 -33.96 -74.91
C ASP A 1125 6.29 -33.66 -74.08
N ILE A 1126 7.44 -34.20 -74.51
CA ILE A 1126 8.75 -33.75 -74.06
C ILE A 1126 9.47 -33.08 -75.23
N GLN A 1127 9.81 -31.80 -75.09
CA GLN A 1127 10.49 -31.00 -76.11
C GLN A 1127 11.89 -30.60 -75.62
N VAL A 1128 12.93 -31.15 -76.22
CA VAL A 1128 14.33 -30.87 -75.88
C VAL A 1128 14.90 -29.89 -76.91
N GLU A 1129 14.86 -28.60 -76.61
CA GLU A 1129 15.52 -27.56 -77.43
C GLU A 1129 16.94 -27.23 -76.94
N GLY A 1130 17.17 -27.44 -75.64
CA GLY A 1130 18.44 -27.27 -74.93
C GLY A 1130 19.31 -28.51 -74.83
N HIS A 1131 20.20 -28.52 -73.84
CA HIS A 1131 21.25 -29.51 -73.65
C HIS A 1131 20.97 -30.36 -72.39
N VAL A 1132 20.95 -31.70 -72.56
CA VAL A 1132 20.75 -32.70 -71.50
C VAL A 1132 21.97 -33.62 -71.44
N ALA A 1133 22.59 -33.78 -70.26
CA ALA A 1133 23.86 -34.54 -70.14
C ALA A 1133 24.01 -35.36 -68.86
N SER A 1134 24.65 -36.52 -68.93
CA SER A 1134 25.19 -37.21 -67.75
C SER A 1134 26.66 -37.55 -68.00
N THR A 1135 27.53 -37.30 -67.02
CA THR A 1135 28.98 -37.55 -67.16
C THR A 1135 29.33 -39.03 -66.93
N SER A 1136 28.51 -39.78 -66.18
CA SER A 1136 28.86 -41.16 -65.78
C SER A 1136 27.70 -42.13 -65.53
N GLY A 1137 26.46 -41.64 -65.38
CA GLY A 1137 25.27 -42.48 -65.21
C GLY A 1137 24.37 -42.47 -66.44
N ASN A 1138 23.19 -43.05 -66.30
CA ASN A 1138 22.26 -43.24 -67.42
C ASN A 1138 21.39 -41.99 -67.65
N ILE A 1139 20.86 -41.85 -68.87
CA ILE A 1139 19.79 -40.91 -69.19
C ILE A 1139 18.55 -41.71 -69.60
N GLN A 1140 17.39 -41.39 -69.03
CA GLN A 1140 16.10 -41.96 -69.37
C GLN A 1140 15.10 -40.83 -69.61
N ILE A 1141 14.42 -40.84 -70.76
CA ILE A 1141 13.38 -39.86 -71.10
C ILE A 1141 12.13 -40.59 -71.57
N GLU A 1142 11.00 -40.36 -70.92
CA GLU A 1142 9.73 -41.04 -71.18
C GLU A 1142 8.60 -40.03 -71.42
N SER A 1143 8.23 -39.81 -72.69
CA SER A 1143 7.11 -38.94 -73.04
C SER A 1143 5.78 -39.71 -73.07
N ALA A 1144 4.76 -39.16 -72.41
CA ALA A 1144 3.41 -39.69 -72.44
C ALA A 1144 2.71 -39.51 -73.80
N ASN A 1145 3.11 -38.55 -74.63
CA ASN A 1145 2.71 -38.43 -76.04
C ASN A 1145 3.93 -38.37 -76.98
N ASP A 1146 4.35 -37.20 -77.48
CA ASP A 1146 5.47 -37.07 -78.44
C ASP A 1146 6.78 -36.66 -77.73
N LEU A 1147 7.91 -37.18 -78.19
CA LEU A 1147 9.27 -36.79 -77.75
C LEU A 1147 10.00 -36.11 -78.92
N ALA A 1148 10.33 -34.83 -78.79
CA ALA A 1148 10.96 -34.04 -79.84
C ALA A 1148 12.31 -33.46 -79.38
N VAL A 1149 13.41 -33.90 -80.00
CA VAL A 1149 14.74 -33.26 -79.85
C VAL A 1149 14.94 -32.30 -81.02
N SER A 1150 14.97 -30.99 -80.74
CA SER A 1150 15.06 -29.93 -81.75
C SER A 1150 16.44 -29.94 -82.44
N SER A 1151 16.60 -29.17 -83.54
CA SER A 1151 17.91 -29.05 -84.21
C SER A 1151 18.99 -28.33 -83.41
N THR A 1152 18.64 -27.66 -82.30
CA THR A 1152 19.60 -27.15 -81.30
C THR A 1152 19.76 -28.10 -80.11
N GLY A 1153 18.81 -29.02 -79.92
CA GLY A 1153 18.77 -29.94 -78.80
C GLY A 1153 19.91 -30.95 -78.83
N THR A 1154 20.50 -31.23 -77.66
CA THR A 1154 21.52 -32.27 -77.51
C THR A 1154 21.27 -33.14 -76.28
N ILE A 1155 21.51 -34.45 -76.43
CA ILE A 1155 21.45 -35.43 -75.34
C ILE A 1155 22.75 -36.25 -75.34
N ALA A 1156 23.46 -36.28 -74.21
CA ALA A 1156 24.76 -36.94 -74.10
C ALA A 1156 24.92 -37.72 -72.78
N SER A 1157 24.84 -39.05 -72.85
CA SER A 1157 25.01 -39.95 -71.70
C SER A 1157 26.43 -40.49 -71.56
N GLY A 1158 26.93 -40.60 -70.32
CA GLY A 1158 28.15 -41.31 -69.97
C GLY A 1158 27.96 -42.84 -69.96
N ALA A 1159 26.74 -43.31 -69.71
CA ALA A 1159 26.39 -44.73 -69.69
C ALA A 1159 25.30 -45.06 -70.74
N ASP A 1160 24.21 -45.73 -70.36
CA ASP A 1160 23.09 -46.00 -71.26
C ASP A 1160 22.25 -44.72 -71.48
N LEU A 1161 21.59 -44.64 -72.64
CA LEU A 1161 20.62 -43.58 -72.99
C LEU A 1161 19.35 -44.27 -73.49
N THR A 1162 18.24 -44.08 -72.79
CA THR A 1162 16.91 -44.56 -73.18
C THR A 1162 16.02 -43.37 -73.49
N LEU A 1163 15.48 -43.32 -74.71
CA LEU A 1163 14.45 -42.38 -75.14
C LEU A 1163 13.19 -43.17 -75.47
N SER A 1164 12.01 -42.77 -74.99
CA SER A 1164 10.75 -43.44 -75.29
C SER A 1164 9.57 -42.46 -75.38
N SER A 1165 8.53 -42.86 -76.13
CA SER A 1165 7.30 -42.10 -76.31
C SER A 1165 6.10 -43.02 -76.57
N THR A 1166 4.90 -42.65 -76.09
CA THR A 1166 3.66 -43.40 -76.40
C THR A 1166 2.99 -42.98 -77.72
N ALA A 1167 3.53 -41.96 -78.38
CA ALA A 1167 3.26 -41.63 -79.77
C ALA A 1167 4.55 -41.55 -80.60
N ASN A 1168 5.02 -40.37 -80.99
CA ASN A 1168 6.14 -40.18 -81.92
C ASN A 1168 7.44 -39.77 -81.22
N THR A 1169 8.59 -40.23 -81.72
CA THR A 1169 9.91 -39.73 -81.32
C THR A 1169 10.58 -39.08 -82.52
N THR A 1170 10.90 -37.79 -82.44
CA THR A 1170 11.54 -37.01 -83.51
C THR A 1170 12.90 -36.47 -83.05
N ILE A 1171 13.98 -36.81 -83.75
CA ILE A 1171 15.35 -36.40 -83.41
C ILE A 1171 15.95 -35.59 -84.56
N SER A 1172 15.93 -34.27 -84.40
CA SER A 1172 16.54 -33.30 -85.32
C SER A 1172 17.92 -32.82 -84.87
N GLY A 1173 18.24 -32.98 -83.58
CA GLY A 1173 19.50 -32.60 -82.95
C GLY A 1173 20.51 -33.74 -82.84
N MET A 1174 21.13 -33.86 -81.66
CA MET A 1174 22.08 -34.93 -81.33
C MET A 1174 21.57 -35.75 -80.14
N ALA A 1175 21.69 -37.08 -80.22
CA ALA A 1175 21.43 -37.99 -79.10
C ALA A 1175 22.56 -39.03 -79.04
N SER A 1176 23.22 -39.20 -77.89
CA SER A 1176 24.50 -39.91 -77.85
C SER A 1176 24.85 -40.61 -76.52
N SER A 1177 25.71 -41.63 -76.62
CA SER A 1177 26.35 -42.29 -75.47
C SER A 1177 27.86 -42.46 -75.67
N SER A 1178 28.64 -42.24 -74.60
CA SER A 1178 30.11 -42.39 -74.58
C SER A 1178 30.63 -43.59 -73.76
N GLY A 1179 29.75 -44.56 -73.49
CA GLY A 1179 30.10 -45.76 -72.71
C GLY A 1179 29.07 -46.88 -72.72
N GLY A 1180 27.78 -46.56 -72.85
CA GLY A 1180 26.68 -47.54 -72.87
C GLY A 1180 25.86 -47.58 -74.16
N ASN A 1181 24.67 -48.19 -74.06
CA ASN A 1181 23.71 -48.43 -75.12
C ASN A 1181 22.83 -47.20 -75.36
N VAL A 1182 22.66 -46.78 -76.62
CA VAL A 1182 21.50 -45.93 -76.98
C VAL A 1182 20.33 -46.82 -77.40
N VAL A 1183 19.20 -46.67 -76.70
CA VAL A 1183 17.90 -47.28 -76.99
C VAL A 1183 16.91 -46.16 -77.29
N ILE A 1184 16.18 -46.28 -78.40
CA ILE A 1184 15.15 -45.32 -78.80
C ILE A 1184 13.88 -46.11 -79.14
N ASP A 1185 12.81 -45.84 -78.40
CA ASP A 1185 11.48 -46.41 -78.58
C ASP A 1185 10.49 -45.35 -79.05
N ALA A 1186 9.45 -45.79 -79.77
CA ALA A 1186 8.36 -44.97 -80.25
C ALA A 1186 7.18 -45.87 -80.63
N ALA A 1187 5.97 -45.54 -80.19
CA ALA A 1187 4.79 -46.37 -80.46
C ALA A 1187 4.12 -46.09 -81.82
N ALA A 1188 4.26 -44.88 -82.36
CA ALA A 1188 3.64 -44.43 -83.61
C ALA A 1188 4.66 -44.15 -84.73
N THR A 1189 5.60 -43.22 -84.54
CA THR A 1189 6.63 -42.90 -85.56
C THR A 1189 7.97 -42.58 -84.91
N LEU A 1190 9.07 -43.17 -85.42
CA LEU A 1190 10.43 -42.70 -85.11
C LEU A 1190 10.99 -41.96 -86.32
N GLN A 1191 11.28 -40.66 -86.19
CA GLN A 1191 11.91 -39.87 -87.25
C GLN A 1191 13.27 -39.31 -86.80
N VAL A 1192 14.31 -39.53 -87.60
CA VAL A 1192 15.67 -38.98 -87.37
C VAL A 1192 16.05 -38.14 -88.58
N THR A 1193 16.18 -36.82 -88.40
CA THR A 1193 16.37 -35.84 -89.51
C THR A 1193 17.70 -35.08 -89.43
N GLY A 1194 18.34 -35.06 -88.26
CA GLY A 1194 19.50 -34.23 -87.99
C GLY A 1194 20.78 -34.66 -88.71
N THR A 1195 21.52 -33.68 -89.23
CA THR A 1195 22.94 -33.87 -89.57
C THR A 1195 23.82 -34.09 -88.34
N GLY A 1196 23.30 -33.80 -87.14
CA GLY A 1196 23.96 -33.98 -85.84
C GLY A 1196 24.15 -35.45 -85.42
N SER A 1197 23.42 -36.38 -86.05
CA SER A 1197 23.51 -37.84 -85.88
C SER A 1197 23.12 -38.37 -84.49
N VAL A 1198 22.45 -39.53 -84.46
CA VAL A 1198 22.48 -40.37 -83.25
C VAL A 1198 23.85 -41.03 -83.19
N ILE A 1199 24.65 -40.75 -82.15
CA ILE A 1199 26.05 -41.19 -82.04
C ILE A 1199 26.22 -42.14 -80.86
N THR A 1200 26.49 -43.41 -81.15
CA THR A 1200 26.63 -44.44 -80.11
C THR A 1200 28.08 -44.93 -80.05
N ASP A 1201 28.63 -45.20 -78.86
CA ASP A 1201 29.78 -46.10 -78.78
C ASP A 1201 29.33 -47.57 -78.92
N THR A 1202 28.16 -47.93 -78.36
CA THR A 1202 27.43 -49.18 -78.67
C THR A 1202 25.94 -48.89 -78.87
N GLY A 1203 25.30 -49.36 -79.95
CA GLY A 1203 23.94 -48.93 -80.33
C GLY A 1203 22.90 -50.05 -80.44
N LEU A 1204 21.77 -49.94 -79.72
CA LEU A 1204 20.62 -50.83 -79.85
C LEU A 1204 19.35 -50.00 -80.12
N LEU A 1205 19.20 -49.50 -81.36
CA LEU A 1205 18.07 -48.68 -81.83
C LEU A 1205 16.74 -49.48 -81.97
N ARG A 1206 16.28 -50.01 -80.84
CA ARG A 1206 15.13 -50.93 -80.75
C ARG A 1206 13.82 -50.19 -80.47
N GLN A 1207 13.14 -49.77 -81.54
CA GLN A 1207 11.67 -49.65 -81.49
C GLN A 1207 11.09 -51.00 -81.05
N ALA A 1208 10.22 -51.01 -80.03
CA ALA A 1208 9.66 -52.22 -79.44
C ALA A 1208 8.22 -52.51 -79.82
N THR A 1209 7.55 -51.57 -80.48
CA THR A 1209 6.13 -51.68 -80.83
C THR A 1209 5.93 -52.25 -82.24
N THR A 1210 4.75 -52.82 -82.50
CA THR A 1210 4.47 -53.63 -83.70
C THR A 1210 3.60 -52.89 -84.73
N THR A 1211 3.64 -51.56 -84.73
CA THR A 1211 2.67 -50.70 -85.46
C THR A 1211 3.27 -49.46 -86.13
N GLY A 1212 4.46 -49.01 -85.75
CA GLY A 1212 4.97 -47.69 -86.13
C GLY A 1212 5.95 -47.65 -87.31
N ASP A 1213 5.93 -46.56 -88.07
CA ASP A 1213 6.90 -46.28 -89.13
C ASP A 1213 8.23 -45.76 -88.55
N VAL A 1214 9.34 -45.99 -89.27
CA VAL A 1214 10.67 -45.48 -88.93
C VAL A 1214 11.27 -44.78 -90.14
N GLN A 1215 11.70 -43.54 -89.97
CA GLN A 1215 12.19 -42.65 -91.04
C GLN A 1215 13.55 -42.07 -90.65
N ILE A 1216 14.56 -42.27 -91.51
CA ILE A 1216 15.95 -41.87 -91.27
C ILE A 1216 16.43 -41.04 -92.46
N ASP A 1217 16.35 -39.72 -92.31
CA ASP A 1217 16.89 -38.68 -93.22
C ASP A 1217 18.23 -38.10 -92.71
N GLY A 1218 18.48 -38.24 -91.40
CA GLY A 1218 19.72 -37.92 -90.69
C GLY A 1218 20.61 -39.14 -90.45
N ALA A 1219 21.80 -38.94 -89.88
CA ALA A 1219 22.76 -40.02 -89.68
C ALA A 1219 22.53 -40.81 -88.37
N VAL A 1220 23.00 -42.06 -88.34
CA VAL A 1220 23.08 -42.92 -87.16
C VAL A 1220 24.43 -43.65 -87.18
N SER A 1221 25.18 -43.62 -86.07
CA SER A 1221 26.54 -44.18 -86.01
C SER A 1221 26.81 -45.04 -84.77
N SER A 1222 27.69 -46.05 -84.92
CA SER A 1222 28.22 -46.85 -83.81
C SER A 1222 29.71 -47.14 -83.94
N ASN A 1223 30.52 -46.67 -83.00
CA ASN A 1223 31.98 -46.77 -83.08
C ASN A 1223 32.55 -48.13 -82.63
N THR A 1224 31.84 -48.86 -81.75
CA THR A 1224 32.33 -50.14 -81.18
C THR A 1224 31.29 -51.27 -81.19
N GLY A 1225 30.00 -50.94 -81.22
CA GLY A 1225 28.89 -51.92 -81.15
C GLY A 1225 28.20 -52.23 -82.49
N PRO A 1226 27.23 -53.16 -82.47
CA PRO A 1226 26.28 -53.35 -83.56
C PRO A 1226 25.36 -52.12 -83.74
N ILE A 1227 24.50 -52.15 -84.75
CA ILE A 1227 23.25 -51.37 -84.77
C ILE A 1227 22.11 -52.33 -85.12
N GLN A 1228 21.00 -52.24 -84.38
CA GLN A 1228 19.72 -52.81 -84.82
C GLN A 1228 18.75 -51.66 -85.06
N VAL A 1229 17.97 -51.73 -86.14
CA VAL A 1229 16.78 -50.89 -86.36
C VAL A 1229 15.64 -51.82 -86.73
N ASN A 1230 14.57 -51.79 -85.95
CA ASN A 1230 13.35 -52.52 -86.23
C ASN A 1230 12.25 -51.50 -86.54
N SER A 1231 11.40 -51.80 -87.53
CA SER A 1231 10.16 -51.06 -87.77
C SER A 1231 8.95 -51.95 -87.58
N GLY A 1232 7.98 -51.46 -86.80
CA GLY A 1232 6.66 -52.06 -86.64
C GLY A 1232 5.79 -51.98 -87.90
N SER A 1233 6.11 -51.08 -88.84
CA SER A 1233 5.42 -50.85 -90.11
C SER A 1233 6.44 -50.68 -91.25
N ASN A 1234 6.71 -49.47 -91.76
CA ASN A 1234 7.69 -49.21 -92.83
C ASN A 1234 9.01 -48.67 -92.29
N LEU A 1235 10.13 -49.09 -92.87
CA LEU A 1235 11.48 -48.53 -92.61
C LEU A 1235 11.99 -47.80 -93.85
N HIS A 1236 12.13 -46.48 -93.75
CA HIS A 1236 12.60 -45.60 -94.80
C HIS A 1236 13.95 -44.96 -94.43
N ILE A 1237 14.92 -45.09 -95.34
CA ILE A 1237 16.23 -44.44 -95.26
C ILE A 1237 16.41 -43.63 -96.54
N TRP A 1238 16.42 -42.29 -96.41
CA TRP A 1238 16.25 -41.34 -97.51
C TRP A 1238 17.23 -40.15 -97.39
N GLY A 1239 17.30 -39.34 -98.46
CA GLY A 1239 18.02 -38.07 -98.45
C GLY A 1239 19.53 -38.20 -98.20
N THR A 1240 19.96 -37.74 -97.03
CA THR A 1240 21.34 -37.81 -96.50
C THR A 1240 21.49 -38.82 -95.37
N GLY A 1241 20.44 -39.56 -95.05
CA GLY A 1241 20.41 -40.49 -93.93
C GLY A 1241 21.30 -41.69 -94.19
N SER A 1242 22.19 -42.00 -93.24
CA SER A 1242 23.19 -43.05 -93.38
C SER A 1242 23.39 -43.77 -92.04
N ILE A 1243 23.53 -45.10 -92.09
CA ILE A 1243 23.72 -45.94 -90.91
C ILE A 1243 25.12 -46.55 -90.95
N THR A 1244 25.96 -46.21 -89.98
CA THR A 1244 27.37 -46.62 -89.93
C THR A 1244 27.67 -47.37 -88.63
N SER A 1245 28.38 -48.49 -88.68
CA SER A 1245 28.65 -49.31 -87.50
C SER A 1245 29.98 -50.05 -87.63
N ALA A 1246 30.71 -50.16 -86.52
CA ALA A 1246 31.86 -51.07 -86.39
C ALA A 1246 31.44 -52.54 -86.19
N GLY A 1247 30.20 -52.78 -85.75
CA GLY A 1247 29.57 -54.10 -85.64
C GLY A 1247 28.61 -54.41 -86.79
N PRO A 1248 27.79 -55.47 -86.66
CA PRO A 1248 26.76 -55.79 -87.64
C PRO A 1248 25.58 -54.80 -87.56
N ILE A 1249 25.14 -54.32 -88.72
CA ILE A 1249 23.87 -53.59 -88.88
C ILE A 1249 22.76 -54.61 -89.19
N SER A 1250 21.66 -54.54 -88.45
CA SER A 1250 20.46 -55.37 -88.65
C SER A 1250 19.24 -54.47 -88.84
N LEU A 1251 18.71 -54.42 -90.07
CA LEU A 1251 17.49 -53.69 -90.39
C LEU A 1251 16.32 -54.68 -90.52
N THR A 1252 15.22 -54.45 -89.80
CA THR A 1252 13.98 -55.23 -89.94
C THR A 1252 12.77 -54.31 -90.11
N SER A 1253 11.77 -54.79 -90.85
CA SER A 1253 10.51 -54.10 -91.14
C SER A 1253 9.41 -55.16 -91.28
N THR A 1254 8.18 -54.85 -90.87
CA THR A 1254 7.02 -55.74 -91.08
C THR A 1254 6.39 -55.54 -92.46
N SER A 1255 6.58 -54.36 -93.04
CA SER A 1255 6.00 -53.91 -94.31
C SER A 1255 7.10 -53.56 -95.31
N ASP A 1256 7.16 -52.33 -95.85
CA ASP A 1256 8.19 -51.96 -96.81
C ASP A 1256 9.52 -51.57 -96.12
N LEU A 1257 10.63 -51.91 -96.76
CA LEU A 1257 11.98 -51.45 -96.42
C LEU A 1257 12.53 -50.72 -97.65
N THR A 1258 12.60 -49.39 -97.59
CA THR A 1258 13.12 -48.56 -98.68
C THR A 1258 14.43 -47.91 -98.26
N VAL A 1259 15.51 -48.29 -98.93
CA VAL A 1259 16.82 -47.62 -98.84
C VAL A 1259 17.11 -47.03 -100.22
N ASN A 1260 17.39 -45.72 -100.28
CA ASN A 1260 17.58 -45.01 -101.54
C ASN A 1260 19.09 -44.73 -101.82
N ASP A 1261 19.45 -44.55 -103.08
CA ASP A 1261 20.86 -44.49 -103.54
C ASP A 1261 21.56 -43.20 -103.06
N GLY A 1262 22.24 -43.29 -101.90
CA GLY A 1262 22.89 -42.17 -101.23
C GLY A 1262 23.17 -42.37 -99.72
N GLY A 1263 22.47 -43.31 -99.07
CA GLY A 1263 22.64 -43.68 -97.64
C GLY A 1263 23.43 -44.96 -97.37
#